data_AF-A0A679JRS3-F1
#
_entry.id   AF-A0A679JRS3-F1
#
_cell.length_a   1.000
_cell.length_b   1.000
_cell.length_c   1.000
_cell.angle_alpha   90.00
_cell.angle_beta   90.00
_cell.angle_gamma   90.00
#
_symmetry.space_group_name_H-M   'P 1'
#
loop_
_entity.id
_entity.type
_entity.pdbx_description
1 polymer ?
#
loop_
_entity_poly.entity_id
_entity_poly.type
_entity_poly.pdbx_seq_one_letter_code
_entity_poly.pdbx_strand_id
1 'polypeptide(L)'
;MNRRDRRLAHATSQSTPQRAGVPDIARDYHQAVEHLKNGRLAESEVAHRRVLTRLPTHAPSLHHMGLIAYKRQETHDAVEYIRQSVAHQPNYHEAWLNLAIILGEMRRSHEAIAACRECLALQPRNAEVHTVLGNLLTLVENEPEAITTYIKALELKPDQPAVLVKLGNLMLKSGQPEAAAARCRQALQLDPGFEEARVLDRRISAMTRPVASVAAEIEAESKSSDELAKRLDELALFLRQDRRYDEAIELCRRAVASKPDNADYHFNLALALEARGHLEEALTSYQAGLVIDPDRADAYTAVGGVLRALKMEAGAVQALEHAIKLDPTSAQAHYNLAITHKMCERYEEADLAFQKCLECAPEAFVNRFEYLNLLHFQCDWFGVDEEGRYCLENFRTKPMHIAPFPLISLWSTREDQLKVARNYIKPIAAPPDQRFKTYQNSLGVGRRIRLGFLSCDFFEHATAMLFAEVLEKLDHARFEIFGYCFSPEDGSAMRQRLLKAFEHVRKIGEMTSRDAAAQINADGIDILVDLKGFTKDARPEIFSYRPAPIQVNYLGYPGTMGADFIDYILADAVVAPMEHQPDYSEKIVHLPNTYQPNDRQRVISQEPVTRADCGLPEDAFVFCSFNNSYKLNPTMFDVWMHVLKQVPGSVLWLLVPNQTCANNLRREAASRGVDPGRLVFANRASIPKHLARQRLADLFLDALPCNAHTTTSDALWVGLPVLTCLGETFSGRVAGSLLSAMGLPELITTDLDAYTDLAIELARDKGKLDRIRRKLVSMRDTAPLFDSTRYARNLEASFEKMVDIMRSGQAPQAFAVVEPTTAPPPVEAMKPKPQGPRTIYESCPLCEGREISRANEARITNHPAYNSMLPPMQKWCRCASCAHVFTEGYLTPEGREIVFPAAKTEQKVGKDAENQRKVSAKIVARIARHVPSGDWLDVGFGNASLLFTAAEWGFSPAGIDASEESVAKLKKFGYDAHCDLESFAAEDRFSVVSMVDVLDRTPFPATTLGIVNRMMKRGGALFISSLNMDSIVWRALDATGTNPYWAEIERYHHFTRARLVQLLQSQGFKFVEYDIGERHRSSMDLIALKI
;
A
#
# COMPACT_ATOMS: atom_id res chain seq x y z
N MET A 1 -7.07 -12.40 -78.25
CA MET A 1 -8.15 -11.46 -77.86
C MET A 1 -7.57 -10.34 -77.01
N ASN A 2 -7.76 -9.10 -77.44
CA ASN A 2 -7.28 -7.91 -76.72
C ASN A 2 -8.27 -7.53 -75.60
N ARG A 3 -7.85 -6.71 -74.63
CA ARG A 3 -8.62 -6.16 -73.49
C ARG A 3 -9.98 -5.57 -73.88
N ARG A 4 -10.14 -5.15 -75.13
CA ARG A 4 -11.40 -4.63 -75.71
C ARG A 4 -12.44 -5.74 -75.94
N ASP A 5 -12.00 -6.94 -76.35
CA ASP A 5 -12.88 -8.08 -76.66
C ASP A 5 -13.39 -8.77 -75.38
N ARG A 6 -12.62 -8.72 -74.28
CA ARG A 6 -13.06 -9.20 -72.95
C ARG A 6 -14.11 -8.28 -72.32
N ARG A 7 -14.11 -6.98 -72.63
CA ARG A 7 -15.16 -6.05 -72.17
C ARG A 7 -16.47 -6.21 -72.94
N LEU A 8 -16.44 -6.64 -74.21
CA LEU A 8 -17.66 -6.95 -74.96
C LEU A 8 -18.29 -8.29 -74.55
N ALA A 9 -17.48 -9.31 -74.19
CA ALA A 9 -18.02 -10.62 -73.80
C ALA A 9 -18.72 -10.65 -72.43
N HIS A 10 -18.46 -9.69 -71.54
CA HIS A 10 -19.16 -9.55 -70.25
C HIS A 10 -20.37 -8.62 -70.30
N ALA A 11 -20.65 -8.00 -71.45
CA ALA A 11 -21.79 -7.10 -71.64
C ALA A 11 -23.04 -7.82 -72.19
N THR A 12 -22.97 -9.13 -72.48
CA THR A 12 -24.09 -9.88 -73.07
C THR A 12 -24.29 -11.23 -72.39
N SER A 13 -24.76 -11.23 -71.15
CA SER A 13 -25.63 -12.29 -70.63
C SER A 13 -26.32 -11.82 -69.35
N GLN A 14 -27.44 -11.08 -69.50
CA GLN A 14 -28.60 -11.19 -68.61
C GLN A 14 -29.66 -10.22 -69.12
N SER A 15 -30.52 -10.72 -70.01
CA SER A 15 -31.89 -10.21 -70.17
C SER A 15 -32.68 -10.63 -68.92
N THR A 16 -33.35 -9.76 -68.17
CA THR A 16 -34.71 -9.15 -68.35
C THR A 16 -35.03 -8.38 -67.04
N PRO A 17 -36.05 -7.49 -66.90
CA PRO A 17 -36.86 -6.75 -67.86
C PRO A 17 -36.60 -5.22 -67.81
N GLN A 18 -36.86 -4.54 -68.93
CA GLN A 18 -36.88 -3.07 -69.03
C GLN A 18 -37.93 -2.47 -68.09
N ARG A 19 -37.49 -1.73 -67.06
CA ARG A 19 -38.29 -0.68 -66.42
C ARG A 19 -38.07 0.64 -67.16
N ALA A 20 -39.13 1.24 -67.67
CA ALA A 20 -39.10 2.58 -68.25
C ALA A 20 -38.57 3.58 -67.19
N GLY A 21 -37.42 4.22 -67.46
CA GLY A 21 -36.78 5.21 -66.58
C GLY A 21 -35.26 5.05 -66.36
N VAL A 22 -34.68 3.87 -66.65
CA VAL A 22 -33.25 3.58 -66.44
C VAL A 22 -32.28 4.38 -67.35
N PRO A 23 -32.59 4.67 -68.64
CA PRO A 23 -31.69 5.46 -69.51
C PRO A 23 -31.52 6.92 -69.05
N ASP A 24 -32.59 7.52 -68.52
CA ASP A 24 -32.58 8.90 -68.04
C ASP A 24 -31.81 9.04 -66.73
N ILE A 25 -31.88 8.06 -65.82
CA ILE A 25 -31.10 8.06 -64.57
C ILE A 25 -29.60 7.96 -64.86
N ALA A 26 -29.19 7.06 -65.76
CA ALA A 26 -27.78 6.91 -66.13
C ALA A 26 -27.23 8.16 -66.83
N ARG A 27 -28.02 8.78 -67.73
CA ARG A 27 -27.66 10.05 -68.39
C ARG A 27 -27.54 11.19 -67.37
N ASP A 28 -28.53 11.35 -66.51
CA ASP A 28 -28.56 12.44 -65.52
C ASP A 28 -27.45 12.26 -64.47
N TYR A 29 -27.10 11.02 -64.09
CA TYR A 29 -25.95 10.72 -63.25
C TYR A 29 -24.61 11.02 -63.93
N HIS A 30 -24.43 10.63 -65.20
CA HIS A 30 -23.22 10.98 -65.96
C HIS A 30 -23.05 12.50 -66.08
N GLN A 31 -24.14 13.22 -66.37
CA GLN A 31 -24.13 14.68 -66.38
C GLN A 31 -23.74 15.24 -65.01
N ALA A 32 -24.30 14.70 -63.91
CA ALA A 32 -23.98 15.12 -62.55
C ALA A 32 -22.49 14.94 -62.21
N VAL A 33 -21.91 13.80 -62.59
CA VAL A 33 -20.48 13.50 -62.41
C VAL A 33 -19.61 14.41 -63.29
N GLU A 34 -20.02 14.76 -64.51
CA GLU A 34 -19.29 15.73 -65.34
C GLU A 34 -19.29 17.13 -64.73
N HIS A 35 -20.42 17.60 -64.19
CA HIS A 35 -20.45 18.87 -63.46
C HIS A 35 -19.49 18.83 -62.27
N LEU A 36 -19.45 17.71 -61.52
CA LEU A 36 -18.54 17.55 -60.39
C LEU A 36 -17.07 17.58 -60.80
N LYS A 37 -16.71 16.87 -61.87
CA LYS A 37 -15.34 16.84 -62.42
C LYS A 37 -14.87 18.22 -62.88
N ASN A 38 -15.79 19.03 -63.41
CA ASN A 38 -15.52 20.40 -63.84
C ASN A 38 -15.60 21.44 -62.70
N GLY A 39 -15.74 21.02 -61.44
CA GLY A 39 -15.82 21.90 -60.28
C GLY A 39 -17.14 22.67 -60.13
N ARG A 40 -18.15 22.38 -60.95
CA ARG A 40 -19.45 23.05 -60.93
C ARG A 40 -20.39 22.39 -59.91
N LEU A 41 -20.09 22.63 -58.62
CA LEU A 41 -20.72 21.93 -57.49
C LEU A 41 -22.25 22.12 -57.42
N ALA A 42 -22.75 23.35 -57.64
CA ALA A 42 -24.19 23.63 -57.59
C ALA A 42 -24.97 22.91 -58.70
N GLU A 43 -24.44 22.88 -59.93
CA GLU A 43 -25.07 22.18 -61.05
C GLU A 43 -25.02 20.66 -60.87
N SER A 44 -23.91 20.14 -60.32
CA SER A 44 -23.74 18.73 -59.97
C SER A 44 -24.75 18.28 -58.93
N GLU A 45 -24.95 19.08 -57.88
CA GLU A 45 -25.92 18.80 -56.83
C GLU A 45 -27.35 18.74 -57.38
N VAL A 46 -27.75 19.72 -58.21
CA VAL A 46 -29.07 19.74 -58.85
C VAL A 46 -29.25 18.51 -59.74
N ALA A 47 -28.22 18.08 -60.46
CA ALA A 47 -28.24 16.87 -61.27
C ALA A 47 -28.32 15.59 -60.42
N HIS A 48 -27.57 15.47 -59.33
CA HIS A 48 -27.68 14.34 -58.40
C HIS A 48 -29.05 14.31 -57.68
N ARG A 49 -29.63 15.46 -57.32
CA ARG A 49 -30.98 15.55 -56.75
C ARG A 49 -32.06 15.09 -57.72
N ARG A 50 -31.91 15.38 -59.02
CA ARG A 50 -32.78 14.83 -60.08
C ARG A 50 -32.68 13.30 -60.19
N VAL A 51 -31.48 12.74 -59.99
CA VAL A 51 -31.29 11.28 -59.92
C VAL A 51 -31.99 10.71 -58.68
N LEU A 52 -31.79 11.32 -57.51
CA LEU A 52 -32.38 10.87 -56.24
C LEU A 52 -33.90 11.05 -56.18
N THR A 53 -34.46 12.03 -56.90
CA THR A 53 -35.93 12.18 -57.01
C THR A 53 -36.56 10.99 -57.75
N ARG A 54 -35.84 10.43 -58.72
CA ARG A 54 -36.31 9.27 -59.51
C ARG A 54 -35.91 7.93 -58.88
N LEU A 55 -34.78 7.88 -58.18
CA LEU A 55 -34.28 6.72 -57.45
C LEU A 55 -33.61 7.17 -56.13
N PRO A 56 -34.39 7.31 -55.04
CA PRO A 56 -33.87 7.78 -53.75
C PRO A 56 -32.74 6.91 -53.17
N THR A 57 -32.71 5.63 -53.54
CA THR A 57 -31.73 4.63 -53.07
C THR A 57 -30.48 4.55 -53.95
N HIS A 58 -30.28 5.48 -54.89
CA HIS A 58 -29.13 5.45 -55.80
C HIS A 58 -27.82 5.80 -55.06
N ALA A 59 -27.16 4.77 -54.51
CA ALA A 59 -25.96 4.91 -53.69
C ALA A 59 -24.86 5.78 -54.31
N PRO A 60 -24.51 5.67 -55.61
CA PRO A 60 -23.49 6.56 -56.20
C PRO A 60 -23.88 8.04 -56.15
N SER A 61 -25.16 8.39 -56.31
CA SER A 61 -25.58 9.81 -56.18
C SER A 61 -25.60 10.28 -54.73
N LEU A 62 -25.99 9.43 -53.77
CA LEU A 62 -25.89 9.74 -52.34
C LEU A 62 -24.43 9.98 -51.92
N HIS A 63 -23.51 9.11 -52.35
CA HIS A 63 -22.08 9.30 -52.13
C HIS A 63 -21.56 10.63 -52.69
N HIS A 64 -21.86 10.96 -53.94
CA HIS A 64 -21.44 12.22 -54.55
C HIS A 64 -22.10 13.46 -53.92
N MET A 65 -23.36 13.36 -53.48
CA MET A 65 -24.00 14.41 -52.67
C MET A 65 -23.23 14.66 -51.37
N GLY A 66 -22.77 13.58 -50.71
CA GLY A 66 -21.93 13.71 -49.53
C GLY A 66 -20.59 14.38 -49.80
N LEU A 67 -19.93 14.05 -50.92
CA LEU A 67 -18.68 14.72 -51.34
C LEU A 67 -18.90 16.20 -51.68
N ILE A 68 -20.05 16.55 -52.27
CA ILE A 68 -20.41 17.94 -52.56
C ILE A 68 -20.64 18.73 -51.26
N ALA A 69 -21.40 18.17 -50.31
CA ALA A 69 -21.62 18.76 -48.99
C ALA A 69 -20.30 18.96 -48.25
N TYR A 70 -19.42 17.95 -48.28
CA TYR A 70 -18.09 18.04 -47.68
C TYR A 70 -17.24 19.17 -48.29
N LYS A 71 -17.24 19.32 -49.63
CA LYS A 71 -16.55 20.44 -50.30
C LYS A 71 -17.11 21.82 -49.95
N ARG A 72 -18.36 21.90 -49.46
CA ARG A 72 -18.99 23.13 -48.94
C ARG A 72 -18.80 23.32 -47.44
N GLN A 73 -18.02 22.46 -46.78
CA GLN A 73 -17.84 22.44 -45.32
C GLN A 73 -19.12 22.09 -44.55
N GLU A 74 -20.12 21.48 -45.21
CA GLU A 74 -21.34 20.93 -44.61
C GLU A 74 -21.07 19.49 -44.12
N THR A 75 -20.14 19.33 -43.18
CA THR A 75 -19.56 18.02 -42.78
C THR A 75 -20.57 17.06 -42.16
N HIS A 76 -21.58 17.55 -41.45
CA HIS A 76 -22.64 16.71 -40.89
C HIS A 76 -23.51 16.07 -41.99
N ASP A 77 -23.97 16.89 -42.93
CA ASP A 77 -24.80 16.42 -44.05
C ASP A 77 -24.00 15.50 -44.98
N ALA A 78 -22.70 15.76 -45.14
CA ALA A 78 -21.79 14.89 -45.87
C ALA A 78 -21.77 13.45 -45.31
N VAL A 79 -21.63 13.32 -43.99
CA VAL A 79 -21.64 12.01 -43.31
C VAL A 79 -22.99 11.32 -43.49
N GLU A 80 -24.09 12.05 -43.36
CA GLU A 80 -25.44 11.48 -43.46
C GLU A 80 -25.73 10.96 -44.88
N TYR A 81 -25.41 11.72 -45.92
CA TYR A 81 -25.55 11.26 -47.30
C TYR A 81 -24.70 10.02 -47.60
N ILE A 82 -23.47 9.96 -47.10
CA ILE A 82 -22.59 8.79 -47.33
C ILE A 82 -23.06 7.58 -46.51
N ARG A 83 -23.60 7.76 -45.31
CA ARG A 83 -24.26 6.69 -44.52
C ARG A 83 -25.44 6.10 -45.27
N GLN A 84 -26.30 6.94 -45.84
CA GLN A 84 -27.41 6.49 -46.66
C GLN A 84 -26.92 5.72 -47.89
N SER A 85 -25.84 6.17 -48.53
CA SER A 85 -25.20 5.45 -49.64
C SER A 85 -24.80 4.03 -49.25
N VAL A 86 -24.06 3.85 -48.15
CA VAL A 86 -23.60 2.52 -47.71
C VAL A 86 -24.72 1.67 -47.11
N ALA A 87 -25.77 2.28 -46.54
CA ALA A 87 -26.94 1.55 -46.06
C ALA A 87 -27.74 0.94 -47.23
N HIS A 88 -27.87 1.65 -48.35
CA HIS A 88 -28.54 1.14 -49.54
C HIS A 88 -27.67 0.20 -50.38
N GLN A 89 -26.35 0.41 -50.39
CA GLN A 89 -25.41 -0.45 -51.08
C GLN A 89 -24.17 -0.72 -50.21
N PRO A 90 -24.23 -1.72 -49.29
CA PRO A 90 -23.13 -2.01 -48.36
C PRO A 90 -21.80 -2.39 -49.02
N ASN A 91 -21.84 -2.91 -50.26
CA ASN A 91 -20.63 -3.28 -51.00
C ASN A 91 -19.96 -2.12 -51.76
N TYR A 92 -20.42 -0.87 -51.57
CA TYR A 92 -19.86 0.30 -52.26
C TYR A 92 -18.63 0.86 -51.53
N HIS A 93 -17.47 0.28 -51.81
CA HIS A 93 -16.21 0.57 -51.09
C HIS A 93 -15.76 2.05 -51.13
N GLU A 94 -15.98 2.79 -52.23
CA GLU A 94 -15.58 4.20 -52.34
C GLU A 94 -16.30 5.09 -51.30
N ALA A 95 -17.58 4.78 -51.04
CA ALA A 95 -18.36 5.47 -50.04
C ALA A 95 -17.83 5.19 -48.62
N TRP A 96 -17.41 3.96 -48.32
CA TRP A 96 -16.79 3.62 -47.04
C TRP A 96 -15.44 4.32 -46.81
N LEU A 97 -14.58 4.40 -47.82
CA LEU A 97 -13.30 5.13 -47.73
C LEU A 97 -13.53 6.63 -47.48
N ASN A 98 -14.40 7.27 -48.25
CA ASN A 98 -14.69 8.69 -48.07
C ASN A 98 -15.42 8.98 -46.75
N LEU A 99 -16.27 8.06 -46.28
CA LEU A 99 -16.86 8.13 -44.95
C LEU A 99 -15.77 8.14 -43.87
N ALA A 100 -14.78 7.26 -43.98
CA ALA A 100 -13.68 7.18 -43.02
C ALA A 100 -12.82 8.46 -42.99
N ILE A 101 -12.50 9.03 -44.15
CA ILE A 101 -11.72 10.28 -44.27
C ILE A 101 -12.48 11.43 -43.60
N ILE A 102 -13.76 11.62 -43.94
CA ILE A 102 -14.58 12.73 -43.41
C ILE A 102 -14.79 12.57 -41.91
N LEU A 103 -15.08 11.35 -41.42
CA LEU A 103 -15.19 11.08 -39.98
C LEU A 103 -13.87 11.33 -39.25
N GLY A 104 -12.74 11.01 -39.88
CA GLY A 104 -11.40 11.29 -39.34
C GLY A 104 -11.15 12.77 -39.12
N GLU A 105 -11.53 13.62 -40.09
CA GLU A 105 -11.42 15.08 -39.97
C GLU A 105 -12.35 15.67 -38.91
N MET A 106 -13.53 15.07 -38.73
CA MET A 106 -14.43 15.41 -37.62
C MET A 106 -13.94 14.91 -36.24
N ARG A 107 -12.73 14.32 -36.17
CA ARG A 107 -12.16 13.68 -34.97
C ARG A 107 -13.01 12.54 -34.40
N ARG A 108 -13.85 11.92 -35.23
CA ARG A 108 -14.68 10.75 -34.89
C ARG A 108 -13.92 9.46 -35.20
N SER A 109 -12.72 9.32 -34.61
CA SER A 109 -11.71 8.32 -34.99
C SER A 109 -12.21 6.87 -34.90
N HIS A 110 -13.04 6.53 -33.91
CA HIS A 110 -13.59 5.17 -33.78
C HIS A 110 -14.50 4.78 -34.95
N GLU A 111 -15.39 5.68 -35.35
CA GLU A 111 -16.30 5.45 -36.47
C GLU A 111 -15.53 5.45 -37.80
N ALA A 112 -14.51 6.31 -37.92
CA ALA A 112 -13.61 6.33 -39.07
C ALA A 112 -12.83 5.00 -39.24
N ILE A 113 -12.32 4.44 -38.13
CA ILE A 113 -11.63 3.14 -38.12
C ILE A 113 -12.60 2.02 -38.51
N ALA A 114 -13.84 2.03 -38.01
CA ALA A 114 -14.86 1.06 -38.38
C ALA A 114 -15.17 1.12 -39.90
N ALA A 115 -15.35 2.33 -40.45
CA ALA A 115 -15.56 2.53 -41.88
C ALA A 115 -14.36 2.03 -42.73
N CYS A 116 -13.12 2.24 -42.27
CA CYS A 116 -11.93 1.65 -42.93
C CYS A 116 -11.98 0.12 -42.93
N ARG A 117 -12.38 -0.50 -41.82
CA ARG A 117 -12.47 -1.97 -41.71
C ARG A 117 -13.54 -2.55 -42.64
N GLU A 118 -14.70 -1.90 -42.76
CA GLU A 118 -15.73 -2.27 -43.74
C GLU A 118 -15.20 -2.15 -45.18
N CYS A 119 -14.50 -1.06 -45.50
CA CYS A 119 -13.88 -0.90 -46.82
C CYS A 119 -12.84 -1.99 -47.11
N LEU A 120 -12.02 -2.38 -46.12
CA LEU A 120 -11.01 -3.44 -46.26
C LEU A 120 -11.62 -4.84 -46.35
N ALA A 121 -12.78 -5.09 -45.74
CA ALA A 121 -13.51 -6.34 -45.91
C ALA A 121 -13.94 -6.54 -47.38
N LEU A 122 -14.30 -5.44 -48.06
CA LEU A 122 -14.66 -5.44 -49.48
C LEU A 122 -13.42 -5.43 -50.40
N GLN A 123 -12.39 -4.68 -50.03
CA GLN A 123 -11.16 -4.52 -50.80
C GLN A 123 -9.90 -4.70 -49.94
N PRO A 124 -9.50 -5.95 -49.63
CA PRO A 124 -8.34 -6.21 -48.76
C PRO A 124 -7.01 -5.67 -49.29
N ARG A 125 -6.89 -5.51 -50.61
CA ARG A 125 -5.69 -5.05 -51.33
C ARG A 125 -5.71 -3.57 -51.71
N ASN A 126 -6.44 -2.74 -50.95
CA ASN A 126 -6.48 -1.28 -51.18
C ASN A 126 -5.45 -0.55 -50.30
N ALA A 127 -4.34 -0.11 -50.91
CA ALA A 127 -3.23 0.57 -50.22
C ALA A 127 -3.63 1.91 -49.58
N GLU A 128 -4.58 2.63 -50.19
CA GLU A 128 -5.06 3.93 -49.71
C GLU A 128 -5.83 3.77 -48.40
N VAL A 129 -6.71 2.77 -48.32
CA VAL A 129 -7.47 2.48 -47.09
C VAL A 129 -6.55 2.04 -45.96
N HIS A 130 -5.53 1.21 -46.23
CA HIS A 130 -4.50 0.88 -45.23
C HIS A 130 -3.74 2.13 -44.76
N THR A 131 -3.45 3.09 -45.65
CA THR A 131 -2.80 4.35 -45.27
C THR A 131 -3.68 5.21 -44.36
N VAL A 132 -4.97 5.38 -44.69
CA VAL A 132 -5.95 6.10 -43.87
C VAL A 132 -6.13 5.41 -42.52
N LEU A 133 -6.27 4.08 -42.50
CA LEU A 133 -6.38 3.31 -41.27
C LEU A 133 -5.13 3.46 -40.40
N GLY A 134 -3.92 3.39 -40.97
CA GLY A 134 -2.67 3.64 -40.25
C GLY A 134 -2.60 5.05 -39.64
N ASN A 135 -3.06 6.08 -40.37
CA ASN A 135 -3.14 7.45 -39.85
C ASN A 135 -4.10 7.56 -38.67
N LEU A 136 -5.29 6.94 -38.78
CA LEU A 136 -6.29 6.94 -37.71
C LEU A 136 -5.84 6.15 -36.49
N LEU A 137 -5.18 5.00 -36.69
CA LEU A 137 -4.61 4.18 -35.62
C LEU A 137 -3.48 4.91 -34.88
N THR A 138 -2.67 5.68 -35.61
CA THR A 138 -1.65 6.56 -35.01
C THR A 138 -2.31 7.64 -34.15
N LEU A 139 -3.41 8.24 -34.62
CA LEU A 139 -4.15 9.27 -33.89
C LEU A 139 -4.79 8.75 -32.59
N VAL A 140 -5.21 7.48 -32.55
CA VAL A 140 -5.72 6.82 -31.33
C VAL A 140 -4.64 6.06 -30.55
N GLU A 141 -3.37 6.32 -30.84
CA GLU A 141 -2.19 5.75 -30.17
C GLU A 141 -2.11 4.20 -30.17
N ASN A 142 -2.74 3.54 -31.15
CA ASN A 142 -2.60 2.10 -31.37
C ASN A 142 -1.41 1.80 -32.30
N GLU A 143 -0.21 2.01 -31.77
CA GLU A 143 1.06 1.87 -32.51
C GLU A 143 1.27 0.48 -33.14
N PRO A 144 1.01 -0.66 -32.46
CA PRO A 144 1.27 -1.98 -33.05
C PRO A 144 0.42 -2.25 -34.29
N GLU A 145 -0.87 -1.89 -34.25
CA GLU A 145 -1.77 -2.05 -35.39
C GLU A 145 -1.42 -1.03 -36.49
N ALA A 146 -1.05 0.22 -36.12
CA ALA A 146 -0.63 1.24 -37.08
C ALA A 146 0.61 0.80 -37.88
N ILE A 147 1.65 0.29 -37.20
CA ILE A 147 2.88 -0.24 -37.84
C ILE A 147 2.52 -1.35 -38.84
N THR A 148 1.72 -2.32 -38.40
CA THR A 148 1.30 -3.45 -39.25
C THR A 148 0.53 -2.98 -40.47
N THR A 149 -0.33 -1.98 -40.29
CA THR A 149 -1.18 -1.44 -41.35
C THR A 149 -0.35 -0.62 -42.36
N TYR A 150 0.60 0.19 -41.90
CA TYR A 150 1.53 0.90 -42.80
C TYR A 150 2.45 -0.05 -43.57
N ILE A 151 2.89 -1.15 -42.96
CA ILE A 151 3.65 -2.19 -43.67
C ILE A 151 2.81 -2.77 -44.82
N LYS A 152 1.55 -3.13 -44.57
CA LYS A 152 0.62 -3.60 -45.62
C LYS A 152 0.39 -2.57 -46.72
N ALA A 153 0.27 -1.29 -46.37
CA ALA A 153 0.15 -0.21 -47.35
C ALA A 153 1.38 -0.14 -48.28
N LEU A 154 2.59 -0.30 -47.72
CA LEU A 154 3.85 -0.30 -48.47
C LEU A 154 4.09 -1.57 -49.27
N GLU A 155 3.63 -2.74 -48.81
CA GLU A 155 3.64 -3.98 -49.59
C GLU A 155 2.79 -3.86 -50.87
N LEU A 156 1.65 -3.17 -50.77
CA LEU A 156 0.74 -2.95 -51.89
C LEU A 156 1.20 -1.82 -52.82
N LYS A 157 1.81 -0.76 -52.26
CA LYS A 157 2.36 0.39 -53.00
C LYS A 157 3.65 0.88 -52.32
N PRO A 158 4.84 0.45 -52.79
CA PRO A 158 6.12 0.78 -52.16
C PRO A 158 6.54 2.25 -52.25
N ASP A 159 6.11 2.95 -53.31
CA ASP A 159 6.58 4.31 -53.63
C ASP A 159 5.74 5.37 -52.90
N GLN A 160 5.83 5.37 -51.56
CA GLN A 160 5.08 6.30 -50.69
C GLN A 160 5.99 6.92 -49.61
N PRO A 161 6.75 7.98 -49.94
CA PRO A 161 7.67 8.64 -49.01
C PRO A 161 7.02 9.07 -47.69
N ALA A 162 5.81 9.64 -47.74
CA ALA A 162 5.06 10.04 -46.55
C ALA A 162 4.72 8.86 -45.63
N VAL A 163 4.37 7.69 -46.19
CA VAL A 163 4.07 6.48 -45.41
C VAL A 163 5.34 5.90 -44.80
N LEU A 164 6.46 5.92 -45.53
CA LEU A 164 7.77 5.51 -45.03
C LEU A 164 8.23 6.36 -43.84
N VAL A 165 8.03 7.68 -43.90
CA VAL A 165 8.37 8.59 -42.79
C VAL A 165 7.43 8.38 -41.60
N LYS A 166 6.12 8.20 -41.81
CA LYS A 166 5.17 7.88 -40.72
C LYS A 166 5.54 6.57 -40.02
N LEU A 167 5.84 5.52 -40.80
CA LEU A 167 6.32 4.24 -40.26
C LEU A 167 7.66 4.38 -39.55
N GLY A 168 8.61 5.13 -40.11
CA GLY A 168 9.92 5.39 -39.51
C GLY A 168 9.80 6.14 -38.18
N ASN A 169 8.91 7.12 -38.07
CA ASN A 169 8.62 7.82 -36.82
C ASN A 169 8.04 6.88 -35.75
N LEU A 170 7.10 6.01 -36.13
CA LEU A 170 6.57 5.00 -35.20
C LEU A 170 7.67 4.02 -34.74
N MET A 171 8.51 3.55 -35.66
CA MET A 171 9.65 2.68 -35.33
C MET A 171 10.66 3.37 -34.40
N LEU A 172 10.95 4.65 -34.63
CA LEU A 172 11.83 5.44 -33.77
C LEU A 172 11.22 5.57 -32.36
N LYS A 173 9.92 5.87 -32.27
CA LYS A 173 9.17 5.94 -31.00
C LYS A 173 9.13 4.59 -30.28
N SER A 174 9.04 3.48 -31.02
CA SER A 174 9.10 2.12 -30.47
C SER A 174 10.53 1.61 -30.19
N GLY A 175 11.55 2.48 -30.20
CA GLY A 175 12.93 2.13 -29.84
C GLY A 175 13.70 1.35 -30.91
N GLN A 176 13.32 1.48 -32.19
CA GLN A 176 13.96 0.78 -33.32
C GLN A 176 14.64 1.78 -34.29
N PRO A 177 15.72 2.47 -33.88
CA PRO A 177 16.36 3.51 -34.67
C PRO A 177 16.94 3.01 -36.00
N GLU A 178 17.48 1.79 -36.04
CA GLU A 178 18.02 1.20 -37.27
C GLU A 178 16.92 0.89 -38.30
N ALA A 179 15.77 0.38 -37.83
CA ALA A 179 14.62 0.13 -38.69
C ALA A 179 14.06 1.47 -39.22
N ALA A 180 13.97 2.48 -38.36
CA ALA A 180 13.59 3.83 -38.76
C ALA A 180 14.56 4.42 -39.79
N ALA A 181 15.87 4.25 -39.60
CA ALA A 181 16.91 4.71 -40.53
C ALA A 181 16.77 4.04 -41.90
N ALA A 182 16.45 2.75 -41.95
CA ALA A 182 16.20 2.07 -43.21
C ALA A 182 14.99 2.66 -43.97
N ARG A 183 13.89 2.96 -43.28
CA ARG A 183 12.70 3.60 -43.90
C ARG A 183 12.97 5.04 -44.31
N CYS A 184 13.71 5.79 -43.50
CA CYS A 184 14.15 7.14 -43.80
C CYS A 184 15.03 7.18 -45.07
N ARG A 185 16.03 6.30 -45.17
CA ARG A 185 16.87 6.16 -46.38
C ARG A 185 16.04 5.82 -47.61
N GLN A 186 15.06 4.93 -47.49
CA GLN A 186 14.16 4.60 -48.61
C GLN A 186 13.32 5.82 -49.03
N ALA A 187 12.80 6.60 -48.08
CA ALA A 187 12.04 7.82 -48.38
C ALA A 187 12.92 8.86 -49.12
N LEU A 188 14.15 9.07 -48.66
CA LEU A 188 15.12 9.98 -49.29
C LEU A 188 15.63 9.47 -50.64
N GLN A 189 15.64 8.15 -50.89
CA GLN A 189 15.93 7.60 -52.22
C GLN A 189 14.81 7.88 -53.21
N LEU A 190 13.55 7.81 -52.77
CA LEU A 190 12.39 8.11 -53.61
C LEU A 190 12.26 9.62 -53.86
N ASP A 191 12.48 10.43 -52.84
CA ASP A 191 12.47 11.88 -52.93
C ASP A 191 13.57 12.49 -52.03
N PRO A 192 14.75 12.83 -52.59
CA PRO A 192 15.85 13.45 -51.84
C PRO A 192 15.51 14.82 -51.24
N GLY A 193 14.46 15.48 -51.75
CA GLY A 193 13.98 16.78 -51.28
C GLY A 193 12.89 16.68 -50.21
N PHE A 194 12.50 15.47 -49.80
CA PHE A 194 11.39 15.28 -48.87
C PHE A 194 11.76 15.73 -47.45
N GLU A 195 11.31 16.93 -47.06
CA GLU A 195 11.72 17.57 -45.80
C GLU A 195 11.34 16.73 -44.57
N GLU A 196 10.17 16.08 -44.55
CA GLU A 196 9.77 15.22 -43.43
C GLU A 196 10.75 14.05 -43.20
N ALA A 197 11.36 13.52 -44.27
CA ALA A 197 12.37 12.49 -44.14
C ALA A 197 13.69 13.05 -43.61
N ARG A 198 14.09 14.27 -44.00
CA ARG A 198 15.28 14.94 -43.44
C ARG A 198 15.11 15.28 -41.97
N VAL A 199 13.92 15.70 -41.55
CA VAL A 199 13.58 15.88 -40.12
C VAL A 199 13.73 14.57 -39.38
N LEU A 200 13.20 13.47 -39.92
CA LEU A 200 13.35 12.14 -39.33
C LEU A 200 14.84 11.72 -39.25
N ASP A 201 15.63 12.00 -40.28
CA ASP A 201 17.07 11.69 -40.31
C ASP A 201 17.86 12.45 -39.24
N ARG A 202 17.58 13.75 -39.04
CA ARG A 202 18.17 14.55 -37.95
C ARG A 202 17.84 13.96 -36.58
N ARG A 203 16.59 13.53 -36.37
CA ARG A 203 16.15 12.89 -35.12
C ARG A 203 16.86 11.56 -34.88
N ILE A 204 16.97 10.72 -35.91
CA ILE A 204 17.71 9.45 -35.84
C ILE A 204 19.20 9.70 -35.53
N SER A 205 19.80 10.70 -36.18
CA SER A 205 21.19 11.09 -35.94
C SER A 205 21.40 11.56 -34.50
N ALA A 206 20.49 12.36 -33.96
CA ALA A 206 20.57 12.83 -32.57
C ALA A 206 20.42 11.70 -31.54
N MET A 207 19.76 10.59 -31.89
CA MET A 207 19.68 9.38 -31.04
C MET A 207 20.94 8.51 -31.09
N THR A 208 21.71 8.59 -32.18
CA THR A 208 22.83 7.68 -32.45
C THR A 208 24.20 8.35 -32.33
N ARG A 209 24.25 9.69 -32.34
CA ARG A 209 25.46 10.50 -32.36
C ARG A 209 25.35 11.64 -31.33
N PRO A 210 26.48 12.22 -30.87
CA PRO A 210 26.45 13.39 -29.99
C PRO A 210 25.66 14.56 -30.62
N VAL A 211 24.71 15.15 -29.87
CA VAL A 211 23.86 16.25 -30.36
C VAL A 211 24.67 17.45 -30.81
N ALA A 212 25.79 17.74 -30.13
CA ALA A 212 26.70 18.81 -30.54
C ALA A 212 27.22 18.62 -31.98
N SER A 213 27.48 17.38 -32.40
CA SER A 213 27.90 17.08 -33.78
C SER A 213 26.78 17.33 -34.78
N VAL A 214 25.55 16.90 -34.45
CA VAL A 214 24.37 17.11 -35.31
C VAL A 214 24.05 18.60 -35.44
N ALA A 215 24.16 19.35 -34.35
CA ALA A 215 23.94 20.79 -34.34
C ALA A 215 24.99 21.55 -35.18
N ALA A 216 26.25 21.12 -35.15
CA ALA A 216 27.31 21.69 -35.99
C ALA A 216 27.08 21.40 -37.50
N GLU A 217 26.54 20.23 -37.85
CA GLU A 217 26.14 19.91 -39.23
C GLU A 217 24.98 20.80 -39.68
N ILE A 218 23.96 20.98 -38.83
CA ILE A 218 22.86 21.91 -39.10
C ILE A 218 23.39 23.32 -39.36
N GLU A 219 24.35 23.80 -38.57
CA GLU A 219 24.99 25.12 -38.77
C GLU A 219 25.73 25.21 -40.11
N ALA A 220 26.50 24.19 -40.47
CA ALA A 220 27.26 24.17 -41.71
C ALA A 220 26.37 24.10 -42.97
N GLU A 221 25.22 23.44 -42.88
CA GLU A 221 24.31 23.23 -44.01
C GLU A 221 23.25 24.33 -44.19
N SER A 222 22.97 25.10 -43.13
CA SER A 222 21.93 26.14 -43.16
C SER A 222 22.41 27.34 -43.96
N LYS A 223 21.59 27.80 -44.91
CA LYS A 223 21.94 28.91 -45.83
C LYS A 223 21.51 30.28 -45.32
N SER A 224 20.73 30.32 -44.24
CA SER A 224 20.23 31.55 -43.63
C SER A 224 20.03 31.37 -42.13
N SER A 225 20.01 32.47 -41.38
CA SER A 225 19.69 32.48 -39.94
C SER A 225 18.29 31.93 -39.65
N ASP A 226 17.33 32.13 -40.57
CA ASP A 226 15.97 31.60 -40.47
C ASP A 226 15.93 30.08 -40.59
N GLU A 227 16.65 29.52 -41.57
CA GLU A 227 16.76 28.09 -41.77
C GLU A 227 17.50 27.42 -40.61
N LEU A 228 18.55 28.07 -40.10
CA LEU A 228 19.30 27.61 -38.94
C LEU A 228 18.41 27.56 -37.70
N ALA A 229 17.74 28.67 -37.36
CA ALA A 229 16.88 28.76 -36.18
C ALA A 229 15.78 27.70 -36.21
N LYS A 230 15.11 27.54 -37.36
CA LYS A 230 14.06 26.53 -37.55
C LYS A 230 14.57 25.10 -37.32
N ARG A 231 15.73 24.74 -37.89
CA ARG A 231 16.27 23.37 -37.76
C ARG A 231 16.75 23.06 -36.35
N LEU A 232 17.34 24.04 -35.66
CA LEU A 232 17.75 23.90 -34.25
C LEU A 232 16.52 23.73 -33.35
N ASP A 233 15.47 24.53 -33.56
CA ASP A 233 14.21 24.45 -32.82
C ASP A 233 13.47 23.12 -33.04
N GLU A 234 13.38 22.64 -34.29
CA GLU A 234 12.82 21.32 -34.61
C GLU A 234 13.55 20.18 -33.87
N LEU A 235 14.88 20.25 -33.81
CA LEU A 235 15.69 19.27 -33.08
C LEU A 235 15.50 19.40 -31.56
N ALA A 236 15.43 20.63 -31.04
CA ALA A 236 15.19 20.89 -29.63
C ALA A 236 13.83 20.33 -29.17
N LEU A 237 12.78 20.49 -29.98
CA LEU A 237 11.46 19.93 -29.71
C LEU A 237 11.51 18.40 -29.60
N PHE A 238 12.26 17.74 -30.48
CA PHE A 238 12.47 16.30 -30.40
C PHE A 238 13.23 15.89 -29.14
N LEU A 239 14.33 16.57 -28.80
CA LEU A 239 15.11 16.28 -27.59
C LEU A 239 14.29 16.49 -26.31
N ARG A 240 13.42 17.51 -26.28
CA ARG A 240 12.47 17.72 -25.19
C ARG A 240 11.50 16.54 -25.05
N GLN A 241 10.97 16.03 -26.17
CA GLN A 241 10.11 14.84 -26.18
C GLN A 241 10.85 13.57 -25.70
N ASP A 242 12.15 13.46 -26.01
CA ASP A 242 13.05 12.39 -25.55
C ASP A 242 13.57 12.63 -24.12
N ARG A 243 13.08 13.67 -23.43
CA ARG A 243 13.48 14.09 -22.07
C ARG A 243 14.95 14.48 -21.91
N ARG A 244 15.62 14.85 -23.00
CA ARG A 244 16.99 15.37 -23.04
C ARG A 244 16.97 16.90 -22.92
N TYR A 245 16.47 17.36 -21.78
CA TYR A 245 16.09 18.77 -21.58
C TYR A 245 17.27 19.75 -21.65
N ASP A 246 18.43 19.42 -21.09
CA ASP A 246 19.59 20.33 -21.11
C ASP A 246 20.08 20.59 -22.54
N GLU A 247 20.12 19.53 -23.36
CA GLU A 247 20.47 19.64 -24.78
C GLU A 247 19.39 20.40 -25.56
N ALA A 248 18.10 20.18 -25.25
CA ALA A 248 17.00 20.93 -25.85
C ALA A 248 17.08 22.44 -25.52
N ILE A 249 17.34 22.79 -24.26
CA ILE A 249 17.47 24.19 -23.81
C ILE A 249 18.62 24.89 -24.55
N GLU A 250 19.77 24.23 -24.70
CA GLU A 250 20.91 24.81 -25.41
C GLU A 250 20.58 25.09 -26.88
N LEU A 251 19.92 24.15 -27.57
CA LEU A 251 19.49 24.36 -28.95
C LEU A 251 18.41 25.44 -29.08
N CYS A 252 17.45 25.49 -28.16
CA CYS A 252 16.44 26.56 -28.11
C CYS A 252 17.10 27.94 -27.92
N ARG A 253 18.08 28.08 -27.01
CA ARG A 253 18.83 29.33 -26.81
C ARG A 253 19.54 29.77 -28.09
N ARG A 254 20.13 28.84 -28.84
CA ARG A 254 20.77 29.12 -30.14
C ARG A 254 19.75 29.52 -31.22
N ALA A 255 18.58 28.87 -31.25
CA ALA A 255 17.49 29.25 -32.15
C ALA A 255 17.00 30.69 -31.87
N VAL A 256 16.77 31.03 -30.60
CA VAL A 256 16.41 32.38 -30.15
C VAL A 256 17.52 33.40 -30.48
N ALA A 257 18.79 33.05 -30.27
CA ALA A 257 19.91 33.94 -30.61
C ALA A 257 20.03 34.20 -32.11
N SER A 258 19.72 33.20 -32.94
CA SER A 258 19.70 33.33 -34.41
C SER A 258 18.53 34.19 -34.90
N LYS A 259 17.38 34.11 -34.23
CA LYS A 259 16.17 34.87 -34.56
C LYS A 259 15.39 35.30 -33.31
N PRO A 260 15.77 36.44 -32.69
CA PRO A 260 15.20 36.88 -31.42
C PRO A 260 13.78 37.46 -31.53
N ASP A 261 13.32 37.79 -32.73
CA ASP A 261 12.00 38.39 -33.03
C ASP A 261 10.93 37.34 -33.37
N ASN A 262 11.19 36.06 -33.16
CA ASN A 262 10.22 34.98 -33.33
C ASN A 262 9.68 34.50 -31.97
N ALA A 263 8.39 34.76 -31.71
CA ALA A 263 7.73 34.39 -30.46
C ALA A 263 7.75 32.87 -30.18
N ASP A 264 7.60 32.04 -31.23
CA ASP A 264 7.52 30.58 -31.05
C ASP A 264 8.82 29.98 -30.50
N TYR A 265 9.98 30.55 -30.86
CA TYR A 265 11.27 30.09 -30.34
C TYR A 265 11.44 30.42 -28.86
N HIS A 266 10.93 31.58 -28.42
CA HIS A 266 10.87 31.92 -26.99
C HIS A 266 9.92 31.00 -26.23
N PHE A 267 8.76 30.67 -26.80
CA PHE A 267 7.81 29.73 -26.19
C PHE A 267 8.36 28.31 -26.11
N ASN A 268 9.05 27.83 -27.15
CA ASN A 268 9.70 26.51 -27.15
C ASN A 268 10.87 26.44 -26.15
N LEU A 269 11.65 27.52 -26.02
CA LEU A 269 12.65 27.65 -24.96
C LEU A 269 11.99 27.59 -23.57
N ALA A 270 10.90 28.34 -23.38
CA ALA A 270 10.15 28.36 -22.12
C ALA A 270 9.61 26.96 -21.76
N LEU A 271 9.03 26.24 -22.71
CA LEU A 271 8.54 24.86 -22.53
C LEU A 271 9.68 23.88 -22.18
N ALA A 272 10.88 24.06 -22.76
CA ALA A 272 12.04 23.24 -22.43
C ALA A 272 12.57 23.53 -21.01
N LEU A 273 12.62 24.81 -20.62
CA LEU A 273 12.99 25.25 -19.27
C LEU A 273 11.97 24.79 -18.23
N GLU A 274 10.67 24.89 -18.52
CA GLU A 274 9.60 24.40 -17.66
C GLU A 274 9.73 22.89 -17.45
N ALA A 275 9.88 22.10 -18.51
CA ALA A 275 10.06 20.65 -18.43
C ALA A 275 11.32 20.24 -17.63
N ARG A 276 12.34 21.11 -17.61
CA ARG A 276 13.56 20.95 -16.80
C ARG A 276 13.39 21.35 -15.33
N GLY A 277 12.37 22.16 -15.02
CA GLY A 277 12.10 22.75 -13.71
C GLY A 277 12.69 24.14 -13.50
N HIS A 278 13.25 24.78 -14.52
CA HIS A 278 13.82 26.13 -14.47
C HIS A 278 12.72 27.19 -14.63
N LEU A 279 11.80 27.24 -13.64
CA LEU A 279 10.54 27.99 -13.73
C LEU A 279 10.72 29.51 -13.92
N GLU A 280 11.73 30.12 -13.29
CA GLU A 280 11.99 31.57 -13.42
C GLU A 280 12.52 31.94 -14.81
N GLU A 281 13.44 31.14 -15.36
CA GLU A 281 13.93 31.33 -16.73
C GLU A 281 12.82 31.05 -17.75
N ALA A 282 11.96 30.06 -17.49
CA ALA A 282 10.80 29.76 -18.32
C ALA A 282 9.83 30.95 -18.36
N LEU A 283 9.51 31.54 -17.20
CA LEU A 283 8.67 32.73 -17.11
C LEU A 283 9.25 33.91 -17.90
N THR A 284 10.56 34.14 -17.79
CA THR A 284 11.27 35.20 -18.54
C THR A 284 11.15 34.97 -20.05
N SER A 285 11.33 33.72 -20.49
CA SER A 285 11.23 33.35 -21.91
C SER A 285 9.78 33.49 -22.42
N TYR A 286 8.78 33.08 -21.65
CA TYR A 286 7.37 33.34 -21.99
C TYR A 286 7.07 34.83 -22.13
N GLN A 287 7.56 35.67 -21.22
CA GLN A 287 7.38 37.11 -21.29
C GLN A 287 8.03 37.70 -22.54
N ALA A 288 9.23 37.25 -22.92
CA ALA A 288 9.89 37.69 -24.15
C ALA A 288 9.07 37.34 -25.40
N GLY A 289 8.51 36.13 -25.48
CA GLY A 289 7.62 35.73 -26.57
C GLY A 289 6.31 36.53 -26.60
N LEU A 290 5.70 36.79 -25.43
CA LEU A 290 4.45 37.57 -25.31
C LEU A 290 4.62 39.06 -25.65
N VAL A 291 5.84 39.62 -25.53
CA VAL A 291 6.13 40.97 -26.03
C VAL A 291 6.05 41.03 -27.56
N ILE A 292 6.40 39.94 -28.25
CA ILE A 292 6.37 39.83 -29.71
C ILE A 292 4.96 39.47 -30.19
N ASP A 293 4.29 38.54 -29.51
CA ASP A 293 2.96 38.04 -29.85
C ASP A 293 2.02 38.09 -28.62
N PRO A 294 1.37 39.23 -28.36
CA PRO A 294 0.61 39.48 -27.13
C PRO A 294 -0.76 38.81 -27.08
N ASP A 295 -1.25 38.24 -28.18
CA ASP A 295 -2.59 37.64 -28.27
C ASP A 295 -2.57 36.10 -28.18
N ARG A 296 -1.52 35.54 -27.54
CA ARG A 296 -1.30 34.09 -27.42
C ARG A 296 -1.92 33.48 -26.16
N ALA A 297 -3.17 33.03 -26.30
CA ALA A 297 -3.92 32.40 -25.20
C ALA A 297 -3.22 31.15 -24.60
N ASP A 298 -2.58 30.34 -25.43
CA ASP A 298 -1.80 29.17 -25.02
C ASP A 298 -0.57 29.55 -24.16
N ALA A 299 0.15 30.61 -24.54
CA ALA A 299 1.27 31.13 -23.79
C ALA A 299 0.83 31.68 -22.42
N TYR A 300 -0.26 32.44 -22.33
CA TYR A 300 -0.79 32.89 -21.03
C TYR A 300 -1.28 31.73 -20.16
N THR A 301 -1.85 30.68 -20.76
CA THR A 301 -2.23 29.45 -20.05
C THR A 301 -1.01 28.78 -19.41
N ALA A 302 0.11 28.71 -20.14
CA ALA A 302 1.37 28.17 -19.65
C ALA A 302 2.01 29.06 -18.56
N VAL A 303 2.03 30.39 -18.76
CA VAL A 303 2.48 31.37 -17.76
C VAL A 303 1.69 31.22 -16.46
N GLY A 304 0.36 31.05 -16.54
CA GLY A 304 -0.48 30.77 -15.37
C GLY A 304 -0.03 29.52 -14.61
N GLY A 305 0.29 28.44 -15.33
CA GLY A 305 0.85 27.21 -14.76
C GLY A 305 2.21 27.42 -14.08
N VAL A 306 3.14 28.11 -14.74
CA VAL A 306 4.47 28.43 -14.20
C VAL A 306 4.37 29.31 -12.95
N LEU A 307 3.57 30.37 -12.98
CA LEU A 307 3.34 31.26 -11.83
C LEU A 307 2.72 30.50 -10.65
N ARG A 308 1.78 29.57 -10.91
CA ARG A 308 1.22 28.69 -9.88
C ARG A 308 2.30 27.80 -9.25
N ALA A 309 3.18 27.21 -10.06
CA ALA A 309 4.30 26.40 -9.56
C ALA A 309 5.32 27.23 -8.73
N LEU A 310 5.52 28.51 -9.11
CA LEU A 310 6.28 29.51 -8.34
C LEU A 310 5.53 30.07 -7.12
N LYS A 311 4.30 29.61 -6.84
CA LYS A 311 3.42 30.10 -5.77
C LYS A 311 3.06 31.60 -5.88
N MET A 312 3.09 32.15 -7.09
CA MET A 312 2.67 33.52 -7.41
C MET A 312 1.19 33.54 -7.80
N GLU A 313 0.32 33.25 -6.83
CA GLU A 313 -1.11 32.99 -7.03
C GLU A 313 -1.87 34.09 -7.76
N ALA A 314 -1.68 35.35 -7.36
CA ALA A 314 -2.39 36.49 -7.97
C ALA A 314 -2.01 36.67 -9.45
N GLY A 315 -0.73 36.49 -9.77
CA GLY A 315 -0.25 36.54 -11.16
C GLY A 315 -0.77 35.36 -11.98
N ALA A 316 -0.82 34.17 -11.39
CA ALA A 316 -1.36 32.98 -12.05
C ALA A 316 -2.84 33.18 -12.44
N VAL A 317 -3.67 33.68 -11.52
CA VAL A 317 -5.08 33.99 -11.80
C VAL A 317 -5.20 35.04 -12.92
N GLN A 318 -4.45 36.15 -12.85
CA GLN A 318 -4.50 37.19 -13.89
C GLN A 318 -4.11 36.67 -15.28
N ALA A 319 -3.05 35.86 -15.37
CA ALA A 319 -2.63 35.26 -16.64
C ALA A 319 -3.70 34.33 -17.21
N LEU A 320 -4.33 33.51 -16.36
CA LEU A 320 -5.38 32.56 -16.78
C LEU A 320 -6.68 33.25 -17.19
N GLU A 321 -7.10 34.29 -16.46
CA GLU A 321 -8.22 35.14 -16.86
C GLU A 321 -7.96 35.84 -18.20
N HIS A 322 -6.72 36.27 -18.44
CA HIS A 322 -6.34 36.85 -19.73
C HIS A 322 -6.36 35.81 -20.84
N ALA A 323 -5.87 34.59 -20.61
CA ALA A 323 -5.97 33.48 -21.55
C ALA A 323 -7.43 33.17 -21.92
N ILE A 324 -8.33 33.12 -20.93
CA ILE A 324 -9.77 32.89 -21.13
C ILE A 324 -10.43 34.06 -21.88
N LYS A 325 -9.96 35.30 -21.69
CA LYS A 325 -10.45 36.45 -22.46
C LYS A 325 -10.10 36.33 -23.95
N LEU A 326 -8.90 35.84 -24.26
CA LEU A 326 -8.43 35.61 -25.63
C LEU A 326 -9.11 34.39 -26.27
N ASP A 327 -9.27 33.30 -25.52
CA ASP A 327 -9.99 32.09 -25.93
C ASP A 327 -10.94 31.60 -24.82
N PRO A 328 -12.23 32.01 -24.87
CA PRO A 328 -13.23 31.59 -23.88
C PRO A 328 -13.53 30.09 -23.89
N THR A 329 -13.17 29.38 -24.96
CA THR A 329 -13.44 27.95 -25.17
C THR A 329 -12.29 27.05 -24.73
N SER A 330 -11.20 27.63 -24.21
CA SER A 330 -10.04 26.88 -23.73
C SER A 330 -10.34 26.14 -22.43
N ALA A 331 -10.71 24.86 -22.55
CA ALA A 331 -10.91 23.98 -21.40
C ALA A 331 -9.66 23.90 -20.49
N GLN A 332 -8.46 23.95 -21.07
CA GLN A 332 -7.20 23.91 -20.31
C GLN A 332 -6.99 25.17 -19.45
N ALA A 333 -7.36 26.35 -19.97
CA ALA A 333 -7.26 27.59 -19.20
C ALA A 333 -8.26 27.62 -18.04
N HIS A 334 -9.51 27.21 -18.28
CA HIS A 334 -10.53 27.05 -17.22
C HIS A 334 -10.10 26.02 -16.16
N TYR A 335 -9.56 24.88 -16.58
CA TYR A 335 -9.02 23.88 -15.66
C TYR A 335 -7.87 24.44 -14.81
N ASN A 336 -6.89 25.10 -15.43
CA ASN A 336 -5.76 25.68 -14.71
C ASN A 336 -6.22 26.76 -13.72
N LEU A 337 -7.25 27.55 -14.09
CA LEU A 337 -7.85 28.55 -13.21
C LEU A 337 -8.55 27.87 -12.03
N ALA A 338 -9.32 26.81 -12.27
CA ALA A 338 -10.00 26.05 -11.23
C ALA A 338 -9.03 25.48 -10.19
N ILE A 339 -7.94 24.86 -10.65
CA ILE A 339 -6.88 24.34 -9.77
C ILE A 339 -6.19 25.47 -9.00
N THR A 340 -5.95 26.62 -9.63
CA THR A 340 -5.35 27.79 -8.95
C THR A 340 -6.28 28.31 -7.85
N HIS A 341 -7.57 28.45 -8.13
CA HIS A 341 -8.58 28.83 -7.13
C HIS A 341 -8.68 27.81 -5.99
N LYS A 342 -8.68 26.51 -6.29
CA LYS A 342 -8.66 25.44 -5.29
C LYS A 342 -7.43 25.53 -4.38
N MET A 343 -6.24 25.84 -4.93
CA MET A 343 -5.02 26.06 -4.15
C MET A 343 -5.08 27.32 -3.27
N CYS A 344 -5.76 28.36 -3.75
CA CYS A 344 -6.02 29.60 -3.01
C CYS A 344 -7.19 29.48 -2.00
N GLU A 345 -7.75 28.28 -1.81
CA GLU A 345 -8.94 28.02 -0.98
C GLU A 345 -10.21 28.79 -1.40
N ARG A 346 -10.28 29.23 -2.66
CA ARG A 346 -11.43 29.90 -3.30
C ARG A 346 -12.30 28.86 -4.00
N TYR A 347 -13.05 28.10 -3.23
CA TYR A 347 -13.69 26.88 -3.73
C TYR A 347 -14.92 27.13 -4.59
N GLU A 348 -15.67 28.18 -4.31
CA GLU A 348 -16.82 28.59 -5.12
C GLU A 348 -16.37 29.03 -6.53
N GLU A 349 -15.29 29.79 -6.64
CA GLU A 349 -14.70 30.16 -7.93
C GLU A 349 -14.06 28.95 -8.64
N ALA A 350 -13.46 28.03 -7.89
CA ALA A 350 -12.94 26.79 -8.44
C ALA A 350 -14.04 25.91 -9.05
N ASP A 351 -15.18 25.79 -8.37
CA ASP A 351 -16.36 25.06 -8.86
C ASP A 351 -16.86 25.62 -10.19
N LEU A 352 -17.09 26.94 -10.26
CA LEU A 352 -17.51 27.61 -11.50
C LEU A 352 -16.52 27.39 -12.65
N ALA A 353 -15.22 27.49 -12.39
CA ALA A 353 -14.19 27.28 -13.41
C ALA A 353 -14.12 25.80 -13.87
N PHE A 354 -14.32 24.83 -12.97
CA PHE A 354 -14.44 23.43 -13.36
C PHE A 354 -15.67 23.16 -14.22
N GLN A 355 -16.82 23.73 -13.86
CA GLN A 355 -18.04 23.62 -14.67
C GLN A 355 -17.81 24.18 -16.08
N LYS A 356 -17.18 25.35 -16.21
CA LYS A 356 -16.80 25.92 -17.52
C LYS A 356 -15.82 25.06 -18.30
N CYS A 357 -14.83 24.46 -17.63
CA CYS A 357 -13.94 23.50 -18.24
C CYS A 357 -14.70 22.32 -18.86
N LEU A 358 -15.65 21.75 -18.13
CA LEU A 358 -16.45 20.61 -18.59
C LEU A 358 -17.51 20.99 -19.63
N GLU A 359 -18.03 22.21 -19.61
CA GLU A 359 -18.86 22.74 -20.71
C GLU A 359 -18.05 22.83 -22.02
N CYS A 360 -16.79 23.31 -21.95
CA CYS A 360 -15.92 23.45 -23.11
C CYS A 360 -15.42 22.09 -23.64
N ALA A 361 -15.16 21.13 -22.76
CA ALA A 361 -14.70 19.79 -23.11
C ALA A 361 -15.42 18.69 -22.29
N PRO A 362 -16.65 18.31 -22.66
CA PRO A 362 -17.44 17.33 -21.91
C PRO A 362 -16.79 15.95 -21.84
N GLU A 363 -15.95 15.59 -22.81
CA GLU A 363 -15.25 14.29 -22.87
C GLU A 363 -13.88 14.31 -22.16
N ALA A 364 -13.50 15.42 -21.50
CA ALA A 364 -12.25 15.53 -20.76
C ALA A 364 -12.34 14.82 -19.40
N PHE A 365 -12.40 13.48 -19.42
CA PHE A 365 -12.57 12.65 -18.21
C PHE A 365 -11.52 12.91 -17.12
N VAL A 366 -10.27 13.23 -17.48
CA VAL A 366 -9.23 13.60 -16.51
C VAL A 366 -9.68 14.80 -15.66
N ASN A 367 -10.28 15.81 -16.30
CA ASN A 367 -10.78 17.00 -15.61
C ASN A 367 -12.02 16.68 -14.77
N ARG A 368 -12.86 15.72 -15.19
CA ARG A 368 -14.01 15.23 -14.41
C ARG A 368 -13.57 14.58 -13.10
N PHE A 369 -12.53 13.73 -13.11
CA PHE A 369 -11.97 13.13 -11.89
C PHE A 369 -11.43 14.18 -10.92
N GLU A 370 -10.77 15.23 -11.42
CA GLU A 370 -10.29 16.32 -10.56
C GLU A 370 -11.42 17.18 -9.98
N TYR A 371 -12.49 17.39 -10.76
CA TYR A 371 -13.69 18.07 -10.28
C TYR A 371 -14.41 17.24 -9.20
N LEU A 372 -14.57 15.93 -9.42
CA LEU A 372 -15.09 15.00 -8.41
C LEU A 372 -14.29 15.06 -7.11
N ASN A 373 -12.97 15.21 -7.19
CA ASN A 373 -12.12 15.37 -6.00
C ASN A 373 -12.43 16.67 -5.24
N LEU A 374 -12.67 17.79 -5.94
CA LEU A 374 -13.13 19.04 -5.31
C LEU A 374 -14.49 18.86 -4.63
N LEU A 375 -15.45 18.22 -5.29
CA LEU A 375 -16.80 17.98 -4.77
C LEU A 375 -16.77 17.11 -3.50
N HIS A 376 -16.02 16.01 -3.50
CA HIS A 376 -15.79 15.19 -2.30
C HIS A 376 -15.14 16.00 -1.17
N PHE A 377 -14.13 16.81 -1.48
CA PHE A 377 -13.46 17.64 -0.49
C PHE A 377 -14.40 18.66 0.18
N GLN A 378 -15.34 19.23 -0.58
CA GLN A 378 -16.37 20.16 -0.07
C GLN A 378 -17.62 19.46 0.48
N CYS A 379 -17.71 18.13 0.37
CA CYS A 379 -18.93 17.36 0.61
C CYS A 379 -20.14 17.94 -0.13
N ASP A 380 -19.94 18.47 -1.34
CA ASP A 380 -21.03 18.83 -2.24
C ASP A 380 -21.36 17.62 -3.10
N TRP A 381 -22.45 16.94 -2.77
CA TRP A 381 -22.70 15.59 -3.25
C TRP A 381 -23.76 15.48 -4.33
N PHE A 382 -24.25 16.60 -4.86
CA PHE A 382 -25.27 16.56 -5.90
C PHE A 382 -24.74 15.83 -7.15
N GLY A 383 -25.26 14.63 -7.43
CA GLY A 383 -24.90 13.82 -8.60
C GLY A 383 -23.50 13.18 -8.56
N VAL A 384 -22.78 13.24 -7.44
CA VAL A 384 -21.38 12.82 -7.35
C VAL A 384 -21.21 11.31 -7.52
N ASP A 385 -22.08 10.50 -6.93
CA ASP A 385 -22.00 9.03 -7.06
C ASP A 385 -22.33 8.57 -8.49
N GLU A 386 -23.29 9.22 -9.16
CA GLU A 386 -23.59 8.96 -10.57
C GLU A 386 -22.43 9.35 -11.49
N GLU A 387 -21.88 10.54 -11.30
CA GLU A 387 -20.75 11.04 -12.09
C GLU A 387 -19.49 10.20 -11.87
N GLY A 388 -19.22 9.79 -10.63
CA GLY A 388 -18.13 8.87 -10.30
C GLY A 388 -18.27 7.51 -10.98
N ARG A 389 -19.47 6.92 -10.99
CA ARG A 389 -19.76 5.67 -11.70
C ARG A 389 -19.57 5.82 -13.21
N TYR A 390 -20.09 6.90 -13.78
CA TYR A 390 -19.95 7.21 -15.20
C TYR A 390 -18.48 7.37 -15.61
N CYS A 391 -17.68 8.07 -14.80
CA CYS A 391 -16.24 8.21 -15.02
C CYS A 391 -15.51 6.86 -14.95
N LEU A 392 -15.82 6.01 -13.96
CA LEU A 392 -15.22 4.68 -13.82
C LEU A 392 -15.59 3.74 -14.99
N GLU A 393 -16.85 3.74 -15.43
CA GLU A 393 -17.29 2.93 -16.59
C GLU A 393 -16.55 3.32 -17.87
N ASN A 394 -16.36 4.62 -18.13
CA ASN A 394 -15.57 5.09 -19.27
C ASN A 394 -14.08 4.77 -19.12
N PHE A 395 -13.51 4.94 -17.93
CA PHE A 395 -12.14 4.55 -17.63
C PHE A 395 -11.87 3.05 -17.85
N ARG A 396 -12.84 2.19 -17.54
CA ARG A 396 -12.73 0.73 -17.78
C ARG A 396 -12.65 0.39 -19.27
N THR A 397 -13.23 1.19 -20.15
CA THR A 397 -13.24 0.94 -21.60
C THR A 397 -12.12 1.66 -22.36
N LYS A 398 -11.59 2.77 -21.84
CA LYS A 398 -10.57 3.60 -22.52
C LYS A 398 -9.36 3.83 -21.61
N PRO A 399 -8.12 3.69 -22.10
CA PRO A 399 -6.95 4.10 -21.32
C PRO A 399 -6.97 5.61 -21.12
N MET A 400 -6.79 6.05 -19.88
CA MET A 400 -6.73 7.47 -19.50
C MET A 400 -5.58 7.68 -18.53
N HIS A 401 -4.93 8.84 -18.64
CA HIS A 401 -3.88 9.28 -17.71
C HIS A 401 -4.52 10.11 -16.60
N ILE A 402 -4.82 9.46 -15.47
CA ILE A 402 -5.47 10.09 -14.31
C ILE A 402 -4.59 9.81 -13.09
N ALA A 403 -4.47 10.76 -12.18
CA ALA A 403 -3.79 10.53 -10.91
C ALA A 403 -4.47 9.36 -10.15
N PRO A 404 -3.72 8.40 -9.58
CA PRO A 404 -4.33 7.26 -8.89
C PRO A 404 -5.04 7.61 -7.58
N PHE A 405 -4.55 8.60 -6.83
CA PHE A 405 -5.05 8.92 -5.49
C PHE A 405 -6.55 9.21 -5.40
N PRO A 406 -7.17 10.03 -6.28
CA PRO A 406 -8.62 10.24 -6.27
C PRO A 406 -9.48 8.98 -6.26
N LEU A 407 -9.04 7.88 -6.90
CA LEU A 407 -9.83 6.64 -6.97
C LEU A 407 -10.01 5.97 -5.61
N ILE A 408 -9.17 6.24 -4.61
CA ILE A 408 -9.35 5.67 -3.26
C ILE A 408 -10.63 6.18 -2.58
N SER A 409 -11.15 7.33 -3.03
CA SER A 409 -12.36 7.95 -2.49
C SER A 409 -13.62 7.54 -3.26
N LEU A 410 -13.45 6.88 -4.42
CA LEU A 410 -14.54 6.39 -5.26
C LEU A 410 -14.79 4.90 -5.00
N TRP A 411 -15.98 4.43 -5.36
CA TRP A 411 -16.36 3.01 -5.41
C TRP A 411 -15.65 2.26 -6.56
N SER A 412 -14.33 2.37 -6.60
CA SER A 412 -13.42 1.74 -7.55
C SER A 412 -13.05 0.32 -7.08
N THR A 413 -12.77 -0.55 -8.04
CA THR A 413 -12.28 -1.91 -7.75
C THR A 413 -10.77 -1.93 -7.60
N ARG A 414 -10.21 -3.04 -7.09
CA ARG A 414 -8.74 -3.23 -7.09
C ARG A 414 -8.16 -3.24 -8.51
N GLU A 415 -8.89 -3.81 -9.46
CA GLU A 415 -8.52 -3.81 -10.87
C GLU A 415 -8.49 -2.38 -11.45
N ASP A 416 -9.48 -1.54 -11.11
CA ASP A 416 -9.49 -0.13 -11.51
C ASP A 416 -8.23 0.59 -10.99
N GLN A 417 -7.86 0.35 -9.72
CA GLN A 417 -6.69 0.95 -9.09
C GLN A 417 -5.37 0.47 -9.71
N LEU A 418 -5.24 -0.81 -10.06
CA LEU A 418 -4.08 -1.32 -10.79
C LEU A 418 -3.98 -0.72 -12.19
N LYS A 419 -5.12 -0.64 -12.89
CA LYS A 419 -5.18 -0.09 -14.24
C LYS A 419 -4.79 1.38 -14.27
N VAL A 420 -5.29 2.19 -13.32
CA VAL A 420 -4.98 3.63 -13.28
C VAL A 420 -3.51 3.84 -12.95
N ALA A 421 -2.96 3.07 -12.00
CA ALA A 421 -1.55 3.15 -11.63
C ALA A 421 -0.63 2.82 -12.82
N ARG A 422 -0.92 1.76 -13.57
CA ARG A 422 -0.19 1.39 -14.79
C ARG A 422 -0.25 2.48 -15.86
N ASN A 423 -1.43 3.04 -16.12
CA ASN A 423 -1.59 4.09 -17.11
C ASN A 423 -0.86 5.37 -16.69
N TYR A 424 -0.92 5.71 -15.40
CA TYR A 424 -0.30 6.90 -14.85
C TYR A 424 1.24 6.82 -14.88
N ILE A 425 1.81 5.66 -14.55
CA ILE A 425 3.27 5.48 -14.45
C ILE A 425 3.96 5.33 -15.81
N LYS A 426 3.28 4.74 -16.80
CA LYS A 426 3.85 4.44 -18.12
C LYS A 426 4.53 5.65 -18.78
N PRO A 427 3.92 6.85 -18.85
CA PRO A 427 4.54 8.01 -19.51
C PRO A 427 5.58 8.72 -18.65
N ILE A 428 5.79 8.36 -17.38
CA ILE A 428 6.81 8.96 -16.51
C ILE A 428 7.97 8.01 -16.20
N ALA A 429 7.79 6.70 -16.40
CA ALA A 429 8.84 5.71 -16.22
C ALA A 429 10.07 5.99 -17.10
N ALA A 430 11.27 5.79 -16.53
CA ALA A 430 12.52 5.89 -17.26
C ALA A 430 12.65 4.77 -18.30
N PRO A 431 13.16 5.08 -19.51
CA PRO A 431 13.45 4.09 -20.54
C PRO A 431 14.38 2.98 -20.04
N PRO A 432 14.21 1.70 -20.46
CA PRO A 432 15.00 0.56 -19.97
C PRO A 432 16.53 0.68 -20.16
N ASP A 433 16.98 1.44 -21.15
CA ASP A 433 18.39 1.73 -21.44
C ASP A 433 18.98 2.78 -20.48
N GLN A 434 18.15 3.63 -19.89
CA GLN A 434 18.56 4.61 -18.88
C GLN A 434 18.49 4.07 -17.44
N ARG A 435 17.92 2.88 -17.24
CA ARG A 435 17.85 2.24 -15.91
C ARG A 435 19.22 1.71 -15.49
N PHE A 436 19.56 1.86 -14.21
CA PHE A 436 20.77 1.27 -13.65
C PHE A 436 20.67 -0.26 -13.69
N LYS A 437 21.71 -0.91 -14.23
CA LYS A 437 21.86 -2.37 -14.31
C LYS A 437 23.00 -2.90 -13.43
N THR A 438 23.89 -1.99 -13.06
CA THR A 438 25.05 -2.23 -12.19
C THR A 438 24.84 -1.45 -10.90
N TYR A 439 25.02 -2.12 -9.78
CA TYR A 439 24.88 -1.53 -8.45
C TYR A 439 26.26 -1.50 -7.80
N GLN A 440 26.58 -0.40 -7.09
CA GLN A 440 27.91 -0.18 -6.51
C GLN A 440 28.26 -1.20 -5.42
N ASN A 441 27.25 -1.80 -4.80
CA ASN A 441 27.42 -2.81 -3.77
C ASN A 441 27.08 -4.20 -4.28
N SER A 442 27.90 -5.20 -3.90
CA SER A 442 27.50 -6.59 -3.95
C SER A 442 26.69 -6.88 -2.69
N LEU A 443 25.52 -7.53 -2.80
CA LEU A 443 24.71 -8.00 -1.65
C LEU A 443 25.45 -9.10 -0.85
N GLY A 444 26.71 -8.89 -0.46
CA GLY A 444 27.56 -9.86 0.21
C GLY A 444 27.04 -10.27 1.58
N VAL A 445 27.37 -11.49 2.00
CA VAL A 445 27.01 -12.04 3.31
C VAL A 445 27.91 -11.44 4.39
N GLY A 446 27.34 -11.11 5.56
CA GLY A 446 28.10 -10.62 6.72
C GLY A 446 28.40 -9.11 6.76
N ARG A 447 27.84 -8.32 5.82
CA ARG A 447 27.84 -6.84 5.91
C ARG A 447 26.47 -6.30 6.29
N ARG A 448 26.43 -5.05 6.76
CA ARG A 448 25.17 -4.33 6.98
C ARG A 448 24.41 -4.16 5.66
N ILE A 449 23.08 -4.31 5.73
CA ILE A 449 22.17 -4.03 4.62
C ILE A 449 21.93 -2.51 4.58
N ARG A 450 22.19 -1.87 3.44
CA ARG A 450 21.94 -0.44 3.26
C ARG A 450 20.47 -0.20 2.92
N LEU A 451 19.73 0.42 3.82
CA LEU A 451 18.31 0.77 3.63
C LEU A 451 18.19 2.26 3.33
N GLY A 452 17.51 2.61 2.24
CA GLY A 452 17.15 3.98 1.90
C GLY A 452 15.66 4.23 2.07
N PHE A 453 15.28 5.27 2.81
CA PHE A 453 13.90 5.74 2.91
C PHE A 453 13.75 7.06 2.17
N LEU A 454 12.87 7.12 1.17
CA LEU A 454 12.64 8.30 0.35
C LEU A 454 11.29 8.93 0.69
N SER A 455 11.29 10.21 1.08
CA SER A 455 10.04 10.92 1.38
C SER A 455 10.14 12.45 1.28
N CYS A 456 9.00 13.07 0.98
CA CYS A 456 8.77 14.50 1.19
C CYS A 456 8.17 14.79 2.57
N ASP A 457 7.98 13.80 3.43
CA ASP A 457 7.17 13.94 4.66
C ASP A 457 8.00 13.87 5.96
N PHE A 458 9.30 14.18 5.90
CA PHE A 458 10.16 14.24 7.09
C PHE A 458 10.01 15.56 7.85
N PHE A 459 8.78 15.81 8.28
CA PHE A 459 8.33 16.97 9.06
C PHE A 459 7.08 16.60 9.86
N GLU A 460 6.35 17.54 10.46
CA GLU A 460 5.10 17.24 11.19
C GLU A 460 3.97 16.79 10.24
N HIS A 461 4.05 15.54 9.80
CA HIS A 461 3.16 14.88 8.83
C HIS A 461 2.75 13.48 9.30
N ALA A 462 1.64 12.94 8.80
CA ALA A 462 1.10 11.65 9.20
C ALA A 462 2.12 10.49 9.07
N THR A 463 2.83 10.40 7.94
CA THR A 463 3.89 9.40 7.70
C THR A 463 4.96 9.43 8.79
N ALA A 464 5.44 10.63 9.15
CA ALA A 464 6.42 10.83 10.21
C ALA A 464 5.88 10.38 11.58
N MET A 465 4.64 10.77 11.90
CA MET A 465 3.99 10.42 13.17
C MET A 465 3.75 8.91 13.33
N LEU A 466 3.62 8.16 12.25
CA LEU A 466 3.49 6.70 12.29
C LEU A 466 4.85 6.02 12.43
N PHE A 467 5.88 6.53 11.74
CA PHE A 467 7.11 5.77 11.48
C PHE A 467 8.33 6.17 12.33
N ALA A 468 8.32 7.35 12.95
CA ALA A 468 9.50 7.89 13.65
C ALA A 468 10.10 6.94 14.68
N GLU A 469 9.28 6.34 15.54
CA GLU A 469 9.79 5.41 16.55
C GLU A 469 10.34 4.12 15.94
N VAL A 470 9.72 3.59 14.89
CA VAL A 470 10.23 2.38 14.23
C VAL A 470 11.61 2.63 13.65
N LEU A 471 11.83 3.78 13.01
CA LEU A 471 13.17 4.18 12.54
C LEU A 471 14.20 4.22 13.68
N GLU A 472 13.85 4.74 14.85
CA GLU A 472 14.72 4.76 16.05
C GLU A 472 15.02 3.37 16.62
N LYS A 473 14.20 2.37 16.31
CA LYS A 473 14.31 1.00 16.81
C LYS A 473 14.97 0.03 15.84
N LEU A 474 15.25 0.46 14.61
CA LEU A 474 15.97 -0.36 13.64
C LEU A 474 17.39 -0.68 14.15
N ASP A 475 17.82 -1.91 13.90
CA ASP A 475 19.10 -2.44 14.35
C ASP A 475 20.25 -1.93 13.48
N HIS A 476 20.90 -0.86 13.94
CA HIS A 476 22.06 -0.25 13.28
C HIS A 476 23.30 -1.16 13.19
N ALA A 477 23.33 -2.29 13.92
CA ALA A 477 24.40 -3.27 13.76
C ALA A 477 24.21 -4.14 12.51
N ARG A 478 22.95 -4.35 12.08
CA ARG A 478 22.60 -5.12 10.87
C ARG A 478 22.23 -4.25 9.68
N PHE A 479 21.74 -3.03 9.91
CA PHE A 479 21.31 -2.12 8.87
C PHE A 479 22.10 -0.82 8.92
N GLU A 480 22.37 -0.25 7.74
CA GLU A 480 22.91 1.10 7.59
C GLU A 480 21.82 1.97 6.95
N ILE A 481 21.38 3.02 7.67
CA ILE A 481 20.10 3.67 7.37
C ILE A 481 20.30 5.05 6.72
N PHE A 482 19.72 5.23 5.54
CA PHE A 482 19.76 6.46 4.74
C PHE A 482 18.36 7.10 4.65
N GLY A 483 18.28 8.41 4.82
CA GLY A 483 17.10 9.22 4.57
C GLY A 483 17.29 10.14 3.36
N TYR A 484 16.48 9.95 2.31
CA TYR A 484 16.43 10.80 1.13
C TYR A 484 15.28 11.78 1.23
N CYS A 485 15.59 13.02 1.62
CA CYS A 485 14.63 14.04 2.00
C CYS A 485 14.49 15.12 0.92
N PHE A 486 13.25 15.45 0.58
CA PHE A 486 12.89 16.60 -0.25
C PHE A 486 11.72 17.39 0.34
N SER A 487 11.48 17.18 1.63
CA SER A 487 10.55 17.98 2.45
C SER A 487 10.97 19.44 2.52
N PRO A 488 10.01 20.38 2.65
CA PRO A 488 10.32 21.73 3.09
C PRO A 488 10.96 21.74 4.49
N GLU A 489 11.79 22.75 4.74
CA GLU A 489 12.31 23.02 6.09
C GLU A 489 11.24 23.72 6.93
N ASP A 490 10.74 23.06 7.98
CA ASP A 490 9.69 23.59 8.86
C ASP A 490 10.17 23.87 10.30
N GLY A 491 11.38 23.42 10.65
CA GLY A 491 11.95 23.56 12.00
C GLY A 491 11.27 22.71 13.08
N SER A 492 10.39 21.77 12.74
CA SER A 492 9.62 21.01 13.72
C SER A 492 10.49 20.04 14.53
N ALA A 493 10.07 19.75 15.76
CA ALA A 493 10.72 18.74 16.61
C ALA A 493 10.67 17.35 15.97
N MET A 494 9.59 17.02 15.25
CA MET A 494 9.44 15.76 14.52
C MET A 494 10.51 15.63 13.42
N ARG A 495 10.74 16.70 12.64
CA ARG A 495 11.81 16.72 11.64
C ARG A 495 13.17 16.42 12.28
N GLN A 496 13.51 17.13 13.36
CA GLN A 496 14.78 16.92 14.06
C GLN A 496 14.93 15.49 14.59
N ARG A 497 13.85 14.89 15.08
CA ARG A 497 13.82 13.51 15.56
C ARG A 497 14.09 12.51 14.43
N LEU A 498 13.39 12.64 13.31
CA LEU A 498 13.58 11.79 12.14
C LEU A 498 15.01 11.89 11.57
N LEU A 499 15.52 13.11 11.39
CA LEU A 499 16.85 13.31 10.84
C LEU A 499 17.96 12.70 11.72
N LYS A 500 17.75 12.62 13.04
CA LYS A 500 18.67 11.97 13.97
C LYS A 500 18.60 10.43 13.94
N ALA A 501 17.48 9.87 13.50
CA ALA A 501 17.32 8.41 13.38
C ALA A 501 18.05 7.84 12.15
N PHE A 502 18.35 8.67 11.16
CA PHE A 502 19.17 8.28 10.01
C PHE A 502 20.66 8.40 10.31
N GLU A 503 21.46 7.43 9.86
CA GLU A 503 22.93 7.56 9.87
C GLU A 503 23.39 8.56 8.79
N HIS A 504 22.70 8.57 7.65
CA HIS A 504 23.00 9.43 6.52
C HIS A 504 21.73 10.12 6.02
N VAL A 505 21.78 11.44 5.89
CA VAL A 505 20.70 12.21 5.28
C VAL A 505 21.19 12.83 3.97
N ARG A 506 20.40 12.68 2.91
CA ARG A 506 20.61 13.33 1.61
C ARG A 506 19.46 14.27 1.33
N LYS A 507 19.76 15.55 1.10
CA LYS A 507 18.79 16.51 0.60
C LYS A 507 18.75 16.40 -0.92
N ILE A 508 17.63 15.93 -1.45
CA ILE A 508 17.45 15.68 -2.89
C ILE A 508 16.38 16.58 -3.52
N GLY A 509 15.86 17.56 -2.78
CA GLY A 509 14.78 18.45 -3.24
C GLY A 509 15.14 19.26 -4.48
N GLU A 510 16.38 19.73 -4.56
CA GLU A 510 16.90 20.52 -5.70
C GLU A 510 17.45 19.64 -6.83
N MET A 511 17.60 18.34 -6.60
CA MET A 511 18.11 17.40 -7.59
C MET A 511 17.02 17.00 -8.57
N THR A 512 17.42 16.78 -9.84
CA THR A 512 16.53 16.09 -10.78
C THR A 512 16.26 14.67 -10.34
N SER A 513 15.22 14.04 -10.89
CA SER A 513 14.92 12.65 -10.56
C SER A 513 16.04 11.71 -10.99
N ARG A 514 16.76 12.03 -12.07
CA ARG A 514 17.93 11.28 -12.54
C ARG A 514 19.14 11.48 -11.61
N ASP A 515 19.43 12.71 -11.20
CA ASP A 515 20.57 12.99 -10.31
C ASP A 515 20.33 12.41 -8.91
N ALA A 516 19.11 12.50 -8.41
CA ALA A 516 18.72 11.83 -7.17
C ALA A 516 18.89 10.31 -7.27
N ALA A 517 18.47 9.70 -8.39
CA ALA A 517 18.70 8.27 -8.64
C ALA A 517 20.20 7.92 -8.73
N ALA A 518 21.00 8.73 -9.41
CA ALA A 518 22.45 8.55 -9.49
C ALA A 518 23.12 8.65 -8.11
N GLN A 519 22.71 9.60 -7.28
CA GLN A 519 23.18 9.73 -5.91
C GLN A 519 22.81 8.50 -5.06
N ILE A 520 21.57 8.02 -5.15
CA ILE A 520 21.12 6.79 -4.46
C ILE A 520 21.94 5.56 -4.91
N ASN A 521 22.20 5.43 -6.21
CA ASN A 521 23.02 4.35 -6.75
C ASN A 521 24.48 4.43 -6.26
N ALA A 522 25.04 5.65 -6.22
CA ALA A 522 26.39 5.92 -5.72
C ALA A 522 26.54 5.62 -4.23
N ASP A 523 25.51 5.89 -3.41
CA ASP A 523 25.45 5.52 -2.00
C ASP A 523 25.35 3.98 -1.80
N GLY A 524 25.09 3.22 -2.87
CA GLY A 524 25.10 1.75 -2.88
C GLY A 524 23.93 1.14 -2.10
N ILE A 525 22.75 1.75 -2.16
CA ILE A 525 21.56 1.28 -1.45
C ILE A 525 21.16 -0.12 -1.91
N ASP A 526 20.89 -1.01 -0.96
CA ASP A 526 20.46 -2.39 -1.22
C ASP A 526 18.93 -2.47 -1.35
N ILE A 527 18.21 -1.78 -0.46
CA ILE A 527 16.74 -1.68 -0.50
C ILE A 527 16.35 -0.21 -0.44
N LEU A 528 15.62 0.26 -1.44
CA LEU A 528 15.03 1.61 -1.46
C LEU A 528 13.52 1.52 -1.21
N VAL A 529 13.06 2.20 -0.16
CA VAL A 529 11.66 2.23 0.29
C VAL A 529 11.01 3.55 -0.11
N ASP A 530 9.94 3.46 -0.89
CA ASP A 530 9.04 4.54 -1.24
C ASP A 530 8.03 4.76 -0.11
N LEU A 531 8.14 5.90 0.59
CA LEU A 531 7.20 6.32 1.63
C LEU A 531 6.16 7.33 1.12
N LYS A 532 6.01 7.48 -0.20
CA LYS A 532 5.08 8.43 -0.84
C LYS A 532 4.04 7.74 -1.71
N GLY A 533 4.46 6.93 -2.66
CA GLY A 533 3.61 6.40 -3.73
C GLY A 533 2.96 7.49 -4.58
N PHE A 534 1.62 7.52 -4.73
CA PHE A 534 0.91 8.54 -5.52
C PHE A 534 0.30 9.69 -4.71
N THR A 535 0.96 10.10 -3.63
CA THR A 535 0.52 11.24 -2.82
C THR A 535 1.09 12.57 -3.33
N LYS A 536 0.64 13.69 -2.74
CA LYS A 536 1.09 15.04 -3.12
C LYS A 536 2.62 15.14 -3.09
N ASP A 537 3.21 15.79 -4.10
CA ASP A 537 4.65 15.97 -4.25
C ASP A 537 5.42 14.64 -4.24
N ALA A 538 4.86 13.55 -4.76
CA ALA A 538 5.60 12.29 -4.94
C ALA A 538 6.59 12.39 -6.12
N ARG A 539 7.64 11.55 -6.09
CA ARG A 539 8.68 11.49 -7.13
C ARG A 539 8.96 10.05 -7.59
N PRO A 540 7.94 9.30 -8.07
CA PRO A 540 8.10 7.89 -8.48
C PRO A 540 9.08 7.73 -9.67
N GLU A 541 9.38 8.80 -10.40
CA GLU A 541 10.37 8.81 -11.48
C GLU A 541 11.77 8.41 -10.98
N ILE A 542 12.13 8.75 -9.74
CA ILE A 542 13.42 8.36 -9.14
C ILE A 542 13.54 6.83 -9.13
N PHE A 543 12.50 6.14 -8.67
CA PHE A 543 12.44 4.68 -8.63
C PHE A 543 12.44 4.06 -10.02
N SER A 544 11.91 4.76 -11.02
CA SER A 544 11.86 4.25 -12.39
C SER A 544 13.23 4.06 -13.03
N TYR A 545 14.26 4.79 -12.58
CA TYR A 545 15.66 4.57 -12.96
C TYR A 545 16.27 3.32 -12.33
N ARG A 546 15.58 2.67 -11.39
CA ARG A 546 16.05 1.51 -10.61
C ARG A 546 17.42 1.73 -9.94
N PRO A 547 17.62 2.79 -9.14
CA PRO A 547 18.91 3.06 -8.51
C PRO A 547 19.34 2.02 -7.47
N ALA A 548 18.40 1.24 -6.91
CA ALA A 548 18.66 0.12 -5.99
C ALA A 548 18.14 -1.20 -6.58
N PRO A 549 18.76 -2.35 -6.22
CA PRO A 549 18.34 -3.65 -6.75
C PRO A 549 16.97 -4.10 -6.25
N ILE A 550 16.59 -3.72 -5.02
CA ILE A 550 15.29 -4.01 -4.42
C ILE A 550 14.58 -2.68 -4.13
N GLN A 551 13.35 -2.53 -4.61
CA GLN A 551 12.53 -1.34 -4.38
C GLN A 551 11.17 -1.71 -3.80
N VAL A 552 10.73 -0.99 -2.75
CA VAL A 552 9.57 -1.37 -1.93
C VAL A 552 8.62 -0.19 -1.80
N ASN A 553 7.33 -0.39 -2.11
CA ASN A 553 6.25 0.53 -1.76
C ASN A 553 5.78 0.24 -0.32
N TYR A 554 5.76 1.28 0.52
CA TYR A 554 5.36 1.13 1.92
C TYR A 554 4.75 2.40 2.51
N LEU A 555 3.67 2.19 3.27
CA LEU A 555 3.04 3.15 4.18
C LEU A 555 2.35 4.37 3.55
N GLY A 556 3.03 5.14 2.70
CA GLY A 556 2.55 6.44 2.21
C GLY A 556 1.32 6.36 1.30
N TYR A 557 1.27 5.37 0.40
CA TYR A 557 0.16 5.19 -0.53
C TYR A 557 -0.56 3.85 -0.29
N PRO A 558 -1.88 3.86 -0.02
CA PRO A 558 -2.65 2.67 0.33
C PRO A 558 -3.12 1.91 -0.93
N GLY A 559 -2.18 1.46 -1.77
CA GLY A 559 -2.49 0.74 -3.01
C GLY A 559 -1.25 0.38 -3.84
N THR A 560 -1.48 -0.30 -4.96
CA THR A 560 -0.42 -0.70 -5.92
C THR A 560 0.15 0.51 -6.68
N MET A 561 1.45 0.49 -6.94
CA MET A 561 2.15 1.44 -7.80
C MET A 561 1.96 1.15 -9.29
N GLY A 562 1.42 -0.02 -9.67
CA GLY A 562 1.24 -0.41 -11.07
C GLY A 562 2.52 -0.40 -11.90
N ALA A 563 3.69 -0.45 -11.26
CA ALA A 563 4.98 -0.15 -11.85
C ALA A 563 5.84 -1.42 -11.97
N ASP A 564 6.56 -1.55 -13.09
CA ASP A 564 7.51 -2.66 -13.33
C ASP A 564 8.85 -2.47 -12.59
N PHE A 565 9.02 -1.33 -11.93
CA PHE A 565 10.22 -0.95 -11.20
C PHE A 565 10.07 -1.00 -9.68
N ILE A 566 8.89 -1.30 -9.13
CA ILE A 566 8.71 -1.55 -7.69
C ILE A 566 8.49 -3.04 -7.47
N ASP A 567 9.34 -3.67 -6.65
CA ASP A 567 9.39 -5.12 -6.54
C ASP A 567 8.41 -5.66 -5.49
N TYR A 568 8.25 -4.94 -4.38
CA TYR A 568 7.47 -5.38 -3.23
C TYR A 568 6.53 -4.30 -2.72
N ILE A 569 5.40 -4.72 -2.14
CA ILE A 569 4.52 -3.88 -1.32
C ILE A 569 4.44 -4.49 0.07
N LEU A 570 4.73 -3.69 1.09
CA LEU A 570 4.56 -4.09 2.48
C LEU A 570 3.11 -3.90 2.93
N ALA A 571 2.48 -5.00 3.30
CA ALA A 571 1.06 -5.10 3.63
C ALA A 571 0.85 -6.07 4.82
N ASP A 572 -0.39 -6.49 5.04
CA ASP A 572 -0.76 -7.55 5.99
C ASP A 572 -1.94 -8.37 5.43
N ALA A 573 -2.28 -9.44 6.15
CA ALA A 573 -3.31 -10.39 5.75
C ALA A 573 -4.72 -9.78 5.64
N VAL A 574 -4.96 -8.60 6.24
CA VAL A 574 -6.26 -7.92 6.20
C VAL A 574 -6.32 -6.88 5.09
N VAL A 575 -5.32 -6.00 4.94
CA VAL A 575 -5.35 -4.93 3.92
C VAL A 575 -5.15 -5.45 2.50
N ALA A 576 -4.27 -6.45 2.34
CA ALA A 576 -4.02 -7.08 1.04
C ALA A 576 -3.81 -8.59 1.22
N PRO A 577 -4.88 -9.37 1.48
CA PRO A 577 -4.84 -10.83 1.44
C PRO A 577 -4.03 -11.38 0.26
N MET A 578 -3.31 -12.50 0.44
CA MET A 578 -2.45 -13.06 -0.63
C MET A 578 -3.23 -13.39 -1.91
N GLU A 579 -4.52 -13.71 -1.78
CA GLU A 579 -5.43 -13.91 -2.93
C GLU A 579 -5.60 -12.66 -3.81
N HIS A 580 -5.32 -11.46 -3.29
CA HIS A 580 -5.33 -10.23 -4.07
C HIS A 580 -4.08 -10.05 -4.92
N GLN A 581 -3.06 -10.92 -4.83
CA GLN A 581 -1.81 -10.79 -5.59
C GLN A 581 -1.96 -10.51 -7.10
N PRO A 582 -2.97 -11.02 -7.83
CA PRO A 582 -3.18 -10.65 -9.24
C PRO A 582 -3.46 -9.16 -9.48
N ASP A 583 -3.99 -8.46 -8.48
CA ASP A 583 -4.35 -7.04 -8.55
C ASP A 583 -3.19 -6.11 -8.14
N TYR A 584 -1.99 -6.64 -7.88
CA TYR A 584 -0.80 -5.87 -7.53
C TYR A 584 0.33 -6.17 -8.52
N SER A 585 1.00 -5.12 -9.02
CA SER A 585 2.25 -5.28 -9.77
C SER A 585 3.39 -5.79 -8.90
N GLU A 586 3.44 -5.28 -7.67
CA GLU A 586 4.41 -5.64 -6.66
C GLU A 586 4.10 -7.01 -6.05
N LYS A 587 5.12 -7.67 -5.51
CA LYS A 587 4.92 -8.86 -4.68
C LYS A 587 4.47 -8.45 -3.28
N ILE A 588 3.34 -9.01 -2.85
CA ILE A 588 2.78 -8.74 -1.53
C ILE A 588 3.68 -9.37 -0.47
N VAL A 589 4.09 -8.55 0.49
CA VAL A 589 4.80 -9.00 1.69
C VAL A 589 3.93 -8.75 2.90
N HIS A 590 3.49 -9.83 3.56
CA HIS A 590 2.72 -9.70 4.80
C HIS A 590 3.64 -9.50 5.98
N LEU A 591 3.47 -8.39 6.68
CA LEU A 591 3.89 -8.27 8.06
C LEU A 591 2.93 -9.06 8.97
N PRO A 592 3.40 -9.59 10.11
CA PRO A 592 2.64 -10.61 10.85
C PRO A 592 1.32 -10.14 11.46
N ASN A 593 1.20 -8.85 11.79
CA ASN A 593 0.05 -8.31 12.52
C ASN A 593 -0.68 -7.22 11.74
N THR A 594 0.04 -6.15 11.38
CA THR A 594 -0.49 -5.02 10.59
C THR A 594 0.64 -4.39 9.78
N TYR A 595 0.29 -3.79 8.64
CA TYR A 595 1.20 -3.02 7.81
C TYR A 595 1.53 -1.65 8.40
N GLN A 596 0.75 -1.12 9.34
CA GLN A 596 0.92 0.26 9.83
C GLN A 596 1.72 0.30 11.14
N PRO A 597 2.83 1.04 11.21
CA PRO A 597 3.54 1.32 12.46
C PRO A 597 2.88 2.48 13.22
N ASN A 598 3.16 2.62 14.51
CA ASN A 598 2.67 3.75 15.32
C ASN A 598 3.72 4.23 16.31
N ASP A 599 3.89 5.54 16.43
CA ASP A 599 4.74 6.13 17.46
C ASP A 599 4.01 6.21 18.81
N ARG A 600 4.51 5.44 19.79
CA ARG A 600 3.97 5.42 21.16
C ARG A 600 4.48 6.60 22.00
N GLN A 601 5.46 7.36 21.51
CA GLN A 601 6.02 8.51 22.22
C GLN A 601 5.18 9.79 22.02
N ARG A 602 4.11 9.72 21.22
CA ARG A 602 3.23 10.87 20.96
C ARG A 602 2.56 11.35 22.24
N VAL A 603 2.84 12.61 22.59
CA VAL A 603 2.35 13.26 23.79
C VAL A 603 0.86 13.55 23.65
N ILE A 604 0.08 13.14 24.65
CA ILE A 604 -1.31 13.54 24.80
C ILE A 604 -1.36 14.70 25.82
N SER A 605 -1.99 15.81 25.44
CA SER A 605 -2.12 16.96 26.34
C SER A 605 -2.80 16.56 27.65
N GLN A 606 -2.29 17.09 28.77
CA GLN A 606 -2.88 16.95 30.10
C GLN A 606 -3.73 18.16 30.48
N GLU A 607 -3.79 19.19 29.62
CA GLU A 607 -4.71 20.30 29.80
C GLU A 607 -6.15 19.76 29.83
N PRO A 608 -6.94 20.09 30.86
CA PRO A 608 -8.33 19.64 30.92
C PRO A 608 -9.11 20.24 29.74
N VAL A 609 -9.80 19.38 29.01
CA VAL A 609 -10.71 19.76 27.92
C VAL A 609 -12.07 19.13 28.22
N THR A 610 -13.13 19.93 28.16
CA THR A 610 -14.50 19.50 28.45
C THR A 610 -15.32 19.36 27.16
N ARG A 611 -16.49 18.72 27.26
CA ARG A 611 -17.45 18.67 26.14
C ARG A 611 -17.94 20.08 25.80
N ALA A 612 -18.24 20.90 26.80
CA ALA A 612 -18.58 22.31 26.61
C ALA A 612 -17.53 23.10 25.81
N ASP A 613 -16.22 22.93 26.10
CA ASP A 613 -15.14 23.61 25.35
C ASP A 613 -15.12 23.24 23.85
N CYS A 614 -15.65 22.07 23.52
CA CYS A 614 -15.74 21.55 22.16
C CYS A 614 -17.11 21.77 21.49
N GLY A 615 -18.05 22.46 22.17
CA GLY A 615 -19.42 22.64 21.69
C GLY A 615 -20.26 21.36 21.69
N LEU A 616 -19.87 20.35 22.48
CA LEU A 616 -20.56 19.08 22.62
C LEU A 616 -21.54 19.13 23.80
N PRO A 617 -22.72 18.48 23.71
CA PRO A 617 -23.61 18.33 24.85
C PRO A 617 -23.04 17.36 25.90
N GLU A 618 -23.16 17.70 27.19
CA GLU A 618 -22.61 16.89 28.29
C GLU A 618 -23.24 15.49 28.39
N ASP A 619 -24.56 15.39 28.26
CA ASP A 619 -25.33 14.15 28.46
C ASP A 619 -25.64 13.37 27.16
N ALA A 620 -25.07 13.79 26.02
CA ALA A 620 -25.31 13.13 24.73
C ALA A 620 -24.33 11.97 24.48
N PHE A 621 -24.76 10.97 23.71
CA PHE A 621 -23.83 10.01 23.11
C PHE A 621 -23.12 10.69 21.92
N VAL A 622 -21.79 10.73 21.94
CA VAL A 622 -20.99 11.43 20.93
C VAL A 622 -20.40 10.42 19.94
N PHE A 623 -21.01 10.29 18.77
CA PHE A 623 -20.34 9.67 17.63
C PHE A 623 -19.27 10.61 17.07
N CYS A 624 -18.15 10.08 16.61
CA CYS A 624 -17.05 10.88 16.08
C CYS A 624 -16.54 10.31 14.75
N SER A 625 -16.21 11.17 13.79
CA SER A 625 -15.41 10.80 12.62
C SER A 625 -14.49 11.95 12.24
N PHE A 626 -13.21 11.83 12.60
CA PHE A 626 -12.18 12.84 12.29
C PHE A 626 -11.43 12.53 10.98
N ASN A 627 -12.10 11.82 10.08
CA ASN A 627 -11.61 11.60 8.73
C ASN A 627 -11.51 12.90 7.93
N ASN A 628 -10.60 12.93 6.95
CA ASN A 628 -10.62 13.97 5.94
C ASN A 628 -11.96 13.94 5.18
N SER A 629 -12.47 15.11 4.78
CA SER A 629 -13.79 15.26 4.14
C SER A 629 -13.95 14.43 2.87
N TYR A 630 -12.90 14.23 2.08
CA TYR A 630 -12.96 13.41 0.87
C TYR A 630 -13.25 11.93 1.12
N LYS A 631 -13.13 11.44 2.37
CA LYS A 631 -13.53 10.08 2.75
C LYS A 631 -15.03 9.98 3.06
N LEU A 632 -15.70 11.12 3.21
CA LEU A 632 -17.13 11.20 3.44
C LEU A 632 -17.84 11.22 2.08
N ASN A 633 -18.90 10.42 1.98
CA ASN A 633 -19.73 10.32 0.78
C ASN A 633 -21.21 10.13 1.18
N PRO A 634 -22.13 10.29 0.22
CA PRO A 634 -23.57 10.17 0.47
C PRO A 634 -23.97 8.85 1.14
N THR A 635 -23.42 7.74 0.66
CA THR A 635 -23.77 6.39 1.13
C THR A 635 -23.42 6.19 2.61
N MET A 636 -22.21 6.55 3.03
CA MET A 636 -21.83 6.48 4.45
C MET A 636 -22.61 7.49 5.30
N PHE A 637 -22.91 8.66 4.75
CA PHE A 637 -23.66 9.68 5.46
C PHE A 637 -25.13 9.26 5.66
N ASP A 638 -25.74 8.55 4.72
CA ASP A 638 -27.07 7.93 4.87
C ASP A 638 -27.10 6.97 6.07
N VAL A 639 -26.10 6.10 6.18
CA VAL A 639 -25.91 5.19 7.32
C VAL A 639 -25.82 5.98 8.63
N TRP A 640 -24.96 6.98 8.70
CA TRP A 640 -24.79 7.77 9.93
C TRP A 640 -26.04 8.57 10.30
N MET A 641 -26.76 9.13 9.32
CA MET A 641 -28.02 9.82 9.58
C MET A 641 -29.09 8.85 10.08
N HIS A 642 -29.11 7.61 9.56
CA HIS A 642 -29.97 6.56 10.09
C HIS A 642 -29.63 6.23 11.55
N VAL A 643 -28.35 6.04 11.88
CA VAL A 643 -27.88 5.81 13.26
C VAL A 643 -28.32 6.96 14.18
N LEU A 644 -28.12 8.22 13.77
CA LEU A 644 -28.56 9.38 14.55
C LEU A 644 -30.07 9.39 14.80
N LYS A 645 -30.90 9.03 13.82
CA LYS A 645 -32.35 8.91 14.03
C LYS A 645 -32.71 7.83 15.05
N GLN A 646 -31.99 6.71 15.04
CA GLN A 646 -32.22 5.58 15.93
C GLN A 646 -31.68 5.79 17.35
N VAL A 647 -30.78 6.77 17.55
CA VAL A 647 -30.22 7.11 18.86
C VAL A 647 -30.58 8.57 19.19
N PRO A 648 -31.78 8.84 19.73
CA PRO A 648 -32.21 10.20 20.06
C PRO A 648 -31.24 10.90 21.02
N GLY A 649 -31.01 12.20 20.80
CA GLY A 649 -30.12 13.01 21.63
C GLY A 649 -28.62 12.82 21.37
N SER A 650 -28.20 11.84 20.55
CA SER A 650 -26.80 11.70 20.14
C SER A 650 -26.36 12.79 19.15
N VAL A 651 -25.07 13.04 19.06
CA VAL A 651 -24.48 13.98 18.08
C VAL A 651 -23.38 13.29 17.27
N LEU A 652 -23.11 13.81 16.08
CA LEU A 652 -21.98 13.39 15.24
C LEU A 652 -20.95 14.51 15.18
N TRP A 653 -19.73 14.22 15.64
CA TRP A 653 -18.63 15.16 15.71
C TRP A 653 -17.63 14.93 14.57
N LEU A 654 -17.46 15.92 13.70
CA LEU A 654 -16.68 15.83 12.46
C LEU A 654 -15.52 16.82 12.44
N LEU A 655 -14.45 16.47 11.73
CA LEU A 655 -13.36 17.39 11.39
C LEU A 655 -13.46 17.74 9.91
N VAL A 656 -13.73 19.00 9.60
CA VAL A 656 -13.93 19.48 8.22
C VAL A 656 -12.90 20.55 7.87
N PRO A 657 -12.53 20.68 6.58
CA PRO A 657 -11.45 21.59 6.18
C PRO A 657 -11.83 23.08 6.28
N ASN A 658 -13.10 23.42 6.07
CA ASN A 658 -13.60 24.80 5.97
C ASN A 658 -15.12 24.90 6.28
N GLN A 659 -15.64 26.12 6.30
CA GLN A 659 -17.04 26.41 6.62
C GLN A 659 -18.02 25.99 5.52
N THR A 660 -17.62 26.07 4.25
CA THR A 660 -18.46 25.64 3.10
C THR A 660 -18.79 24.15 3.20
N CYS A 661 -17.80 23.31 3.49
CA CYS A 661 -17.99 21.88 3.77
C CYS A 661 -18.93 21.63 4.96
N ALA A 662 -18.77 22.37 6.07
CA ALA A 662 -19.67 22.25 7.22
C ALA A 662 -21.12 22.60 6.85
N ASN A 663 -21.33 23.64 6.03
CA ASN A 663 -22.66 24.06 5.58
C ASN A 663 -23.30 23.04 4.64
N ASN A 664 -22.52 22.45 3.73
CA ASN A 664 -22.97 21.38 2.86
C ASN A 664 -23.44 20.16 3.69
N LEU A 665 -22.63 19.69 4.64
CA LEU A 665 -23.01 18.57 5.51
C LEU A 665 -24.28 18.85 6.34
N ARG A 666 -24.47 20.10 6.82
CA ARG A 666 -25.71 20.51 7.49
C ARG A 666 -26.92 20.45 6.56
N ARG A 667 -26.78 20.90 5.31
CA ARG A 667 -27.83 20.78 4.28
C ARG A 667 -28.16 19.31 4.00
N GLU A 668 -27.15 18.46 3.88
CA GLU A 668 -27.30 17.02 3.66
C GLU A 668 -27.97 16.30 4.85
N ALA A 669 -27.72 16.75 6.09
CA ALA A 669 -28.43 16.23 7.27
C ALA A 669 -29.90 16.65 7.27
N ALA A 670 -30.19 17.92 6.98
CA ALA A 670 -31.56 18.43 6.89
C ALA A 670 -32.37 17.70 5.81
N SER A 671 -31.79 17.47 4.62
CA SER A 671 -32.45 16.74 3.53
C SER A 671 -32.77 15.29 3.90
N ARG A 672 -31.97 14.70 4.79
CA ARG A 672 -32.20 13.37 5.37
C ARG A 672 -33.08 13.39 6.60
N GLY A 673 -33.64 14.54 7.01
CA GLY A 673 -34.53 14.64 8.16
C GLY A 673 -33.83 14.47 9.51
N VAL A 674 -32.55 14.84 9.60
CA VAL A 674 -31.80 14.97 10.85
C VAL A 674 -31.58 16.45 11.12
N ASP A 675 -31.83 16.89 12.35
CA ASP A 675 -31.55 18.27 12.77
C ASP A 675 -30.07 18.62 12.52
N PRO A 676 -29.76 19.65 11.69
CA PRO A 676 -28.39 20.08 11.44
C PRO A 676 -27.61 20.46 12.71
N GLY A 677 -28.29 20.82 13.80
CA GLY A 677 -27.67 21.09 15.10
C GLY A 677 -27.04 19.85 15.76
N ARG A 678 -27.37 18.64 15.29
CA ARG A 678 -26.74 17.39 15.75
C ARG A 678 -25.38 17.10 15.12
N LEU A 679 -24.98 17.88 14.11
CA LEU A 679 -23.62 17.88 13.58
C LEU A 679 -22.79 18.94 14.29
N VAL A 680 -21.75 18.48 14.99
CA VAL A 680 -20.77 19.35 15.65
C VAL A 680 -19.47 19.29 14.85
N PHE A 681 -18.80 20.43 14.68
CA PHE A 681 -17.58 20.53 13.88
C PHE A 681 -16.40 20.92 14.76
N ALA A 682 -15.34 20.10 14.76
CA ALA A 682 -14.14 20.34 15.53
C ALA A 682 -13.22 21.34 14.82
N ASN A 683 -12.66 22.29 15.57
CA ASN A 683 -11.63 23.21 15.06
C ASN A 683 -10.30 22.48 14.80
N ARG A 684 -9.38 23.07 14.03
CA ARG A 684 -7.99 22.56 13.97
C ARG A 684 -7.30 22.74 15.33
N ALA A 685 -6.46 21.78 15.69
CA ALA A 685 -5.72 21.78 16.96
C ALA A 685 -4.33 21.18 16.74
N SER A 686 -3.36 21.52 17.60
CA SER A 686 -2.08 20.83 17.62
C SER A 686 -2.28 19.34 17.95
N ILE A 687 -1.35 18.49 17.52
CA ILE A 687 -1.47 17.03 17.67
C ILE A 687 -1.74 16.60 19.14
N PRO A 688 -1.04 17.11 20.17
CA PRO A 688 -1.33 16.73 21.55
C PRO A 688 -2.74 17.08 22.02
N LYS A 689 -3.29 18.23 21.55
CA LYS A 689 -4.66 18.68 21.85
C LYS A 689 -5.69 17.89 21.04
N HIS A 690 -5.37 17.56 19.79
CA HIS A 690 -6.20 16.71 18.94
C HIS A 690 -6.35 15.30 19.51
N LEU A 691 -5.28 14.70 20.04
CA LEU A 691 -5.37 13.41 20.74
C LEU A 691 -6.19 13.54 22.03
N ALA A 692 -5.93 14.56 22.85
CA ALA A 692 -6.63 14.72 24.13
C ALA A 692 -8.15 14.84 23.97
N ARG A 693 -8.63 15.64 23.01
CA ARG A 693 -10.07 15.87 22.80
C ARG A 693 -10.83 14.63 22.32
N GLN A 694 -10.15 13.68 21.66
CA GLN A 694 -10.81 12.46 21.17
C GLN A 694 -11.37 11.61 22.32
N ARG A 695 -10.85 11.76 23.55
CA ARG A 695 -11.40 11.12 24.76
C ARG A 695 -12.82 11.55 25.12
N LEU A 696 -13.31 12.66 24.54
CA LEU A 696 -14.66 13.18 24.76
C LEU A 696 -15.72 12.47 23.91
N ALA A 697 -15.28 11.78 22.85
CA ALA A 697 -16.15 10.99 21.98
C ALA A 697 -16.44 9.61 22.58
N ASP A 698 -17.57 9.03 22.18
CA ASP A 698 -18.02 7.75 22.69
C ASP A 698 -17.69 6.56 21.78
N LEU A 699 -17.90 6.73 20.48
CA LEU A 699 -17.64 5.74 19.44
C LEU A 699 -17.17 6.44 18.17
N PHE A 700 -16.05 6.00 17.60
CA PHE A 700 -15.59 6.48 16.31
C PHE A 700 -16.28 5.69 15.19
N LEU A 701 -16.88 6.39 14.24
CA LEU A 701 -17.51 5.85 13.04
C LEU A 701 -16.55 5.98 11.85
N ASP A 702 -16.04 4.86 11.37
CA ASP A 702 -15.18 4.81 10.19
C ASP A 702 -15.99 4.84 8.87
N ALA A 703 -15.32 5.15 7.76
CA ALA A 703 -15.90 5.32 6.44
C ALA A 703 -15.40 4.29 5.41
N LEU A 704 -16.21 4.05 4.39
CA LEU A 704 -15.88 3.36 3.13
C LEU A 704 -16.13 4.30 1.96
N PRO A 705 -15.46 4.15 0.80
CA PRO A 705 -14.49 3.09 0.46
C PRO A 705 -13.08 3.33 1.00
N CYS A 706 -12.81 4.48 1.63
CA CYS A 706 -11.53 4.82 2.24
C CYS A 706 -11.68 4.90 3.77
N ASN A 707 -11.10 3.93 4.49
CA ASN A 707 -11.07 3.93 5.94
C ASN A 707 -10.23 5.09 6.51
N ALA A 708 -10.46 5.38 7.77
CA ALA A 708 -9.55 6.03 8.68
C ALA A 708 -8.24 5.23 8.78
N HIS A 709 -7.11 5.93 8.61
CA HIS A 709 -5.77 5.33 8.65
C HIS A 709 -5.10 5.78 9.95
N THR A 710 -4.26 6.82 9.91
CA THR A 710 -3.67 7.44 11.12
C THR A 710 -4.74 7.85 12.14
N THR A 711 -5.91 8.29 11.68
CA THR A 711 -7.04 8.66 12.54
C THR A 711 -7.59 7.48 13.35
N THR A 712 -7.55 6.27 12.82
CA THR A 712 -7.92 5.05 13.57
C THR A 712 -6.91 4.79 14.68
N SER A 713 -5.60 4.85 14.38
CA SER A 713 -4.59 4.60 15.40
C SER A 713 -4.55 5.70 16.46
N ASP A 714 -4.85 6.95 16.12
CA ASP A 714 -5.07 8.05 17.07
C ASP A 714 -6.20 7.75 18.05
N ALA A 715 -7.37 7.34 17.53
CA ALA A 715 -8.53 7.00 18.35
C ALA A 715 -8.22 5.84 19.31
N LEU A 716 -7.63 4.76 18.78
CA LEU A 716 -7.26 3.59 19.58
C LEU A 716 -6.21 3.94 20.65
N TRP A 717 -5.24 4.81 20.34
CA TRP A 717 -4.20 5.25 21.27
C TRP A 717 -4.77 5.98 22.49
N VAL A 718 -5.84 6.75 22.30
CA VAL A 718 -6.48 7.52 23.38
C VAL A 718 -7.59 6.75 24.09
N GLY A 719 -7.87 5.51 23.66
CA GLY A 719 -8.89 4.64 24.24
C GLY A 719 -10.30 4.79 23.66
N LEU A 720 -10.44 5.42 22.48
CA LEU A 720 -11.70 5.56 21.76
C LEU A 720 -11.92 4.34 20.83
N PRO A 721 -12.99 3.53 21.04
CA PRO A 721 -13.31 2.42 20.15
C PRO A 721 -13.66 2.90 18.74
N VAL A 722 -13.22 2.16 17.72
CA VAL A 722 -13.46 2.45 16.30
C VAL A 722 -14.29 1.33 15.69
N LEU A 723 -15.44 1.66 15.10
CA LEU A 723 -16.27 0.74 14.34
C LEU A 723 -15.98 0.92 12.84
N THR A 724 -15.68 -0.17 12.13
CA THR A 724 -15.39 -0.15 10.70
C THR A 724 -16.11 -1.26 9.94
N CYS A 725 -16.23 -1.07 8.63
CA CYS A 725 -16.71 -2.05 7.67
C CYS A 725 -15.58 -2.33 6.67
N LEU A 726 -15.30 -3.61 6.40
CA LEU A 726 -14.30 -4.01 5.40
C LEU A 726 -14.80 -3.73 3.98
N GLY A 727 -13.98 -3.00 3.22
CA GLY A 727 -14.19 -2.72 1.81
C GLY A 727 -13.42 -3.65 0.87
N GLU A 728 -13.49 -3.32 -0.42
CA GLU A 728 -12.85 -4.09 -1.49
C GLU A 728 -11.34 -3.79 -1.63
N THR A 729 -10.95 -2.52 -1.56
CA THR A 729 -9.58 -2.07 -1.85
C THR A 729 -8.73 -1.99 -0.59
N PHE A 730 -7.40 -1.88 -0.74
CA PHE A 730 -6.48 -1.70 0.40
C PHE A 730 -6.95 -0.57 1.33
N SER A 731 -7.28 0.58 0.75
CA SER A 731 -7.69 1.77 1.50
C SER A 731 -8.95 1.60 2.34
N GLY A 732 -9.85 0.69 1.95
CA GLY A 732 -11.09 0.35 2.66
C GLY A 732 -10.95 -0.79 3.68
N ARG A 733 -9.72 -1.23 3.96
CA ARG A 733 -9.46 -2.37 4.86
C ARG A 733 -8.48 -2.03 5.99
N VAL A 734 -7.93 -0.82 5.97
CA VAL A 734 -6.91 -0.37 6.93
C VAL A 734 -7.43 -0.41 8.36
N ALA A 735 -8.61 0.15 8.66
CA ALA A 735 -9.11 0.15 10.03
C ALA A 735 -9.35 -1.27 10.56
N GLY A 736 -9.80 -2.18 9.70
CA GLY A 736 -9.94 -3.61 10.03
C GLY A 736 -8.60 -4.27 10.40
N SER A 737 -7.52 -3.92 9.69
CA SER A 737 -6.16 -4.37 10.03
C SER A 737 -5.74 -3.87 11.41
N LEU A 738 -5.93 -2.57 11.68
CA LEU A 738 -5.53 -1.97 12.96
C LEU A 738 -6.33 -2.55 14.13
N LEU A 739 -7.64 -2.73 13.98
CA LEU A 739 -8.51 -3.37 14.98
C LEU A 739 -8.11 -4.82 15.22
N SER A 740 -7.72 -5.56 14.18
CA SER A 740 -7.23 -6.94 14.31
C SER A 740 -5.92 -6.98 15.11
N ALA A 741 -4.97 -6.10 14.80
CA ALA A 741 -3.70 -5.97 15.55
C ALA A 741 -3.90 -5.45 16.99
N MET A 742 -5.01 -4.76 17.26
CA MET A 742 -5.42 -4.32 18.60
C MET A 742 -6.23 -5.40 19.36
N GLY A 743 -6.58 -6.52 18.72
CA GLY A 743 -7.37 -7.59 19.31
C GLY A 743 -8.86 -7.25 19.48
N LEU A 744 -9.42 -6.43 18.58
CA LEU A 744 -10.82 -5.98 18.60
C LEU A 744 -11.61 -6.41 17.33
N PRO A 745 -11.61 -7.71 16.96
CA PRO A 745 -12.35 -8.17 15.78
C PRO A 745 -13.87 -7.94 15.90
N GLU A 746 -14.40 -7.81 17.12
CA GLU A 746 -15.82 -7.52 17.37
C GLU A 746 -16.29 -6.14 16.87
N LEU A 747 -15.38 -5.28 16.43
CA LEU A 747 -15.67 -3.96 15.86
C LEU A 747 -15.48 -3.90 14.33
N ILE A 748 -15.29 -5.05 13.69
CA ILE A 748 -15.09 -5.18 12.24
C ILE A 748 -16.33 -5.83 11.63
N THR A 749 -17.03 -5.11 10.76
CA THR A 749 -18.16 -5.64 9.99
C THR A 749 -17.77 -5.86 8.52
N THR A 750 -18.61 -6.57 7.78
CA THR A 750 -18.39 -6.90 6.36
C THR A 750 -19.42 -6.28 5.41
N ASP A 751 -20.44 -5.64 5.96
CA ASP A 751 -21.50 -4.94 5.24
C ASP A 751 -22.03 -3.76 6.07
N LEU A 752 -22.74 -2.85 5.40
CA LEU A 752 -23.22 -1.61 6.00
C LEU A 752 -24.45 -1.80 6.89
N ASP A 753 -25.22 -2.87 6.72
CA ASP A 753 -26.36 -3.17 7.59
C ASP A 753 -25.86 -3.62 8.96
N ALA A 754 -24.93 -4.57 8.99
CA ALA A 754 -24.26 -5.02 10.22
C ALA A 754 -23.49 -3.88 10.91
N TYR A 755 -22.86 -2.99 10.13
CA TYR A 755 -22.24 -1.76 10.65
C TYR A 755 -23.28 -0.89 11.37
N THR A 756 -24.41 -0.64 10.72
CA THR A 756 -25.50 0.21 11.25
C THR A 756 -26.06 -0.37 12.55
N ASP A 757 -26.37 -1.66 12.55
CA ASP A 757 -26.92 -2.36 13.71
C ASP A 757 -25.95 -2.33 14.89
N LEU A 758 -24.66 -2.57 14.65
CA LEU A 758 -23.65 -2.55 15.70
C LEU A 758 -23.42 -1.13 16.25
N ALA A 759 -23.46 -0.10 15.41
CA ALA A 759 -23.38 1.29 15.86
C ALA A 759 -24.53 1.65 16.82
N ILE A 760 -25.76 1.25 16.46
CA ILE A 760 -26.96 1.47 17.28
C ILE A 760 -26.90 0.65 18.58
N GLU A 761 -26.47 -0.62 18.49
CA GLU A 761 -26.33 -1.49 19.65
C GLU A 761 -25.34 -0.91 20.66
N LEU A 762 -24.14 -0.51 20.22
CA LEU A 762 -23.11 0.05 21.09
C LEU A 762 -23.53 1.38 21.73
N ALA A 763 -24.35 2.17 21.03
CA ALA A 763 -24.87 3.41 21.57
C ALA A 763 -25.98 3.20 22.62
N ARG A 764 -26.72 2.09 22.54
CA ARG A 764 -27.79 1.75 23.49
C ARG A 764 -27.31 0.89 24.67
N ASP A 765 -26.31 0.03 24.47
CA ASP A 765 -25.70 -0.81 25.51
C ASP A 765 -24.37 -0.24 26.01
N LYS A 766 -24.48 0.70 26.96
CA LYS A 766 -23.31 1.26 27.66
C LYS A 766 -22.42 0.20 28.29
N GLY A 767 -23.01 -0.90 28.78
CA GLY A 767 -22.25 -1.99 29.40
C GLY A 767 -21.34 -2.71 28.41
N LYS A 768 -21.82 -2.95 27.18
CA LYS A 768 -21.02 -3.53 26.08
C LYS A 768 -19.90 -2.59 25.68
N LEU A 769 -20.20 -1.31 25.45
CA LEU A 769 -19.19 -0.32 25.08
C LEU A 769 -18.11 -0.14 26.16
N ASP A 770 -18.49 -0.09 27.45
CA ASP A 770 -17.55 0.00 28.57
C ASP A 770 -16.65 -1.25 28.72
N ARG A 771 -17.14 -2.44 28.35
CA ARG A 771 -16.29 -3.65 28.27
C ARG A 771 -15.25 -3.51 27.16
N ILE A 772 -15.64 -3.03 25.99
CA ILE A 772 -14.74 -2.81 24.85
C ILE A 772 -13.69 -1.75 25.19
N ARG A 773 -14.09 -0.61 25.77
CA ARG A 773 -13.15 0.44 26.23
C ARG A 773 -12.14 -0.09 27.24
N ARG A 774 -12.59 -0.86 28.24
CA ARG A 774 -11.67 -1.46 29.23
C ARG A 774 -10.70 -2.45 28.59
N LYS A 775 -11.17 -3.25 27.62
CA LYS A 775 -10.32 -4.15 26.83
C LYS A 775 -9.24 -3.37 26.07
N LEU A 776 -9.65 -2.37 25.29
CA LEU A 776 -8.75 -1.47 24.54
C LEU A 776 -7.68 -0.84 25.45
N VAL A 777 -8.10 -0.18 26.54
CA VAL A 777 -7.17 0.47 27.47
C VAL A 777 -6.21 -0.54 28.11
N SER A 778 -6.67 -1.73 28.46
CA SER A 778 -5.82 -2.75 29.08
C SER A 778 -4.77 -3.35 28.14
N MET A 779 -5.01 -3.30 26.83
CA MET A 779 -4.15 -3.89 25.81
C MET A 779 -3.30 -2.85 25.08
N ARG A 780 -3.65 -1.55 25.16
CA ARG A 780 -3.02 -0.48 24.38
C ARG A 780 -1.48 -0.53 24.39
N ASP A 781 -0.88 -0.73 25.57
CA ASP A 781 0.57 -0.67 25.74
C ASP A 781 1.29 -1.99 25.39
N THR A 782 0.54 -3.09 25.22
CA THR A 782 1.08 -4.45 25.01
C THR A 782 0.69 -5.07 23.67
N ALA A 783 -0.29 -4.50 22.96
CA ALA A 783 -0.74 -5.05 21.69
C ALA A 783 0.26 -4.79 20.55
N PRO A 784 0.33 -5.69 19.55
CA PRO A 784 1.21 -5.55 18.41
C PRO A 784 1.10 -4.19 17.69
N LEU A 785 -0.10 -3.60 17.63
CA LEU A 785 -0.35 -2.32 16.96
C LEU A 785 0.55 -1.17 17.43
N PHE A 786 0.85 -1.12 18.73
CA PHE A 786 1.66 -0.05 19.33
C PHE A 786 3.04 -0.54 19.77
N ASP A 787 3.42 -1.79 19.51
CA ASP A 787 4.75 -2.34 19.80
C ASP A 787 5.75 -2.07 18.67
N SER A 788 6.29 -0.84 18.67
CA SER A 788 7.27 -0.38 17.70
C SER A 788 8.56 -1.21 17.69
N THR A 789 8.93 -1.85 18.80
CA THR A 789 10.13 -2.70 18.86
C THR A 789 9.90 -4.03 18.17
N ARG A 790 8.77 -4.69 18.45
CA ARG A 790 8.36 -5.90 17.71
C ARG A 790 8.13 -5.59 16.24
N TYR A 791 7.50 -4.44 15.94
CA TYR A 791 7.29 -3.98 14.58
C TYR A 791 8.60 -3.81 13.81
N ALA A 792 9.60 -3.11 14.40
CA ALA A 792 10.92 -2.93 13.79
C ALA A 792 11.56 -4.28 13.44
N ARG A 793 11.55 -5.26 14.37
CA ARG A 793 12.08 -6.61 14.12
C ARG A 793 11.39 -7.33 12.96
N ASN A 794 10.08 -7.20 12.86
CA ASN A 794 9.30 -7.81 11.78
C ASN A 794 9.59 -7.14 10.44
N LEU A 795 9.77 -5.81 10.44
CA LEU A 795 10.15 -5.04 9.27
C LEU A 795 11.57 -5.42 8.79
N GLU A 796 12.52 -5.54 9.71
CA GLU A 796 13.89 -6.02 9.46
C GLU A 796 13.90 -7.42 8.85
N ALA A 797 13.13 -8.36 9.42
CA ALA A 797 13.02 -9.72 8.90
C ALA A 797 12.45 -9.74 7.47
N SER A 798 11.54 -8.82 7.15
CA SER A 798 11.04 -8.65 5.78
C SER A 798 12.15 -8.23 4.82
N PHE A 799 12.99 -7.27 5.21
CA PHE A 799 14.10 -6.77 4.42
C PHE A 799 15.21 -7.81 4.23
N GLU A 800 15.56 -8.53 5.29
CA GLU A 800 16.51 -9.66 5.21
C GLU A 800 16.01 -10.71 4.24
N LYS A 801 14.72 -11.08 4.31
CA LYS A 801 14.14 -12.06 3.40
C LYS A 801 14.15 -11.61 1.94
N MET A 802 13.87 -10.33 1.65
CA MET A 802 13.98 -9.78 0.30
C MET A 802 15.42 -9.89 -0.23
N VAL A 803 16.41 -9.54 0.61
CA VAL A 803 17.82 -9.64 0.26
C VAL A 803 18.23 -11.10 0.02
N ASP A 804 17.77 -12.04 0.85
CA ASP A 804 18.08 -13.46 0.69
C ASP A 804 17.50 -14.05 -0.61
N ILE A 805 16.28 -13.66 -0.98
CA ILE A 805 15.68 -14.02 -2.27
C ILE A 805 16.57 -13.52 -3.42
N MET A 806 16.96 -12.24 -3.38
CA MET A 806 17.83 -11.63 -4.40
C MET A 806 19.21 -12.30 -4.46
N ARG A 807 19.84 -12.58 -3.32
CA ARG A 807 21.13 -13.30 -3.21
C ARG A 807 21.06 -14.69 -3.82
N SER A 808 19.92 -15.37 -3.72
CA SER A 808 19.71 -16.69 -4.32
C SER A 808 19.50 -16.67 -5.83
N GLY A 809 19.50 -15.48 -6.47
CA GLY A 809 19.26 -15.31 -7.89
C GLY A 809 17.80 -15.52 -8.31
N GLN A 810 16.87 -15.57 -7.34
CA GLN A 810 15.45 -15.69 -7.58
C GLN A 810 14.82 -14.34 -7.90
N ALA A 811 13.79 -14.34 -8.75
CA ALA A 811 12.96 -13.16 -8.95
C ALA A 811 12.16 -12.81 -7.68
N PRO A 812 11.75 -11.54 -7.49
CA PRO A 812 10.85 -11.18 -6.41
C PRO A 812 9.61 -12.08 -6.36
N GLN A 813 9.28 -12.57 -5.16
CA GLN A 813 8.13 -13.44 -4.90
C GLN A 813 7.39 -12.98 -3.64
N ALA A 814 6.08 -13.20 -3.60
CA ALA A 814 5.26 -12.87 -2.43
C ALA A 814 5.61 -13.79 -1.26
N PHE A 815 5.58 -13.27 -0.03
CA PHE A 815 5.81 -14.07 1.17
C PHE A 815 5.19 -13.42 2.41
N ALA A 816 4.97 -14.22 3.44
CA ALA A 816 4.61 -13.71 4.77
C ALA A 816 5.84 -13.77 5.66
N VAL A 817 6.10 -12.67 6.38
CA VAL A 817 7.05 -12.69 7.49
C VAL A 817 6.44 -13.57 8.56
N VAL A 818 7.18 -14.62 8.92
CA VAL A 818 6.81 -15.48 10.04
C VAL A 818 7.64 -14.99 11.21
N GLU A 819 6.97 -14.51 12.26
CA GLU A 819 7.66 -14.32 13.52
C GLU A 819 8.26 -15.66 13.92
N PRO A 820 9.56 -15.72 14.28
CA PRO A 820 10.20 -16.98 14.62
C PRO A 820 9.32 -17.76 15.58
N THR A 821 8.81 -18.89 15.11
CA THR A 821 8.12 -19.82 15.98
C THR A 821 9.16 -20.37 16.94
N THR A 822 9.26 -19.79 18.14
CA THR A 822 9.02 -20.67 19.27
C THR A 822 7.69 -21.35 18.94
N ALA A 823 7.66 -22.68 18.83
CA ALA A 823 6.41 -23.42 18.64
C ALA A 823 5.29 -22.73 19.43
N PRO A 824 4.08 -22.54 18.85
CA PRO A 824 3.07 -21.72 19.50
C PRO A 824 2.94 -22.21 20.94
N PRO A 825 2.98 -21.33 21.98
CA PRO A 825 2.56 -21.81 23.27
C PRO A 825 1.17 -22.43 23.05
N PRO A 826 0.90 -23.62 23.59
CA PRO A 826 -0.46 -24.16 23.53
C PRO A 826 -1.38 -23.05 24.02
N VAL A 827 -2.44 -22.77 23.25
CA VAL A 827 -3.50 -21.78 23.50
C VAL A 827 -3.31 -21.14 24.88
N GLU A 828 -2.65 -19.97 24.95
CA GLU A 828 -2.61 -19.23 26.21
C GLU A 828 -4.07 -18.86 26.51
N ALA A 829 -4.69 -19.65 27.39
CA ALA A 829 -5.74 -19.18 28.25
C ALA A 829 -5.31 -17.79 28.74
N MET A 830 -6.22 -16.83 28.60
CA MET A 830 -6.15 -15.49 29.18
C MET A 830 -5.19 -15.49 30.39
N LYS A 831 -4.12 -14.70 30.33
CA LYS A 831 -3.29 -14.51 31.52
C LYS A 831 -4.16 -13.79 32.56
N PRO A 832 -4.48 -14.43 33.69
CA PRO A 832 -5.26 -13.78 34.74
C PRO A 832 -4.46 -12.61 35.30
N LYS A 833 -5.13 -11.47 35.47
CA LYS A 833 -4.54 -10.25 36.02
C LYS A 833 -3.83 -10.57 37.35
N PRO A 834 -2.56 -10.18 37.55
CA PRO A 834 -1.94 -10.27 38.87
C PRO A 834 -2.73 -9.44 39.88
N GLN A 835 -3.11 -10.05 41.00
CA GLN A 835 -3.74 -9.37 42.13
C GLN A 835 -2.69 -9.24 43.24
N GLY A 836 -1.77 -8.30 43.08
CA GLY A 836 -0.63 -8.17 43.99
C GLY A 836 0.38 -9.33 43.81
N PRO A 837 0.91 -9.95 44.89
CA PRO A 837 2.00 -10.93 44.81
C PRO A 837 1.60 -12.31 44.26
N ARG A 838 0.37 -12.49 43.74
CA ARG A 838 -0.12 -13.75 43.15
C ARG A 838 -0.86 -13.55 41.84
N THR A 839 -0.69 -14.52 40.95
CA THR A 839 -1.44 -14.73 39.71
C THR A 839 -2.39 -15.91 39.91
N ILE A 840 -3.70 -15.68 39.73
CA ILE A 840 -4.73 -16.73 39.88
C ILE A 840 -4.59 -17.77 38.74
N TYR A 841 -5.07 -19.00 38.87
CA TYR A 841 -5.20 -19.92 37.74
C TYR A 841 -6.60 -19.82 37.13
N GLU A 842 -6.72 -19.65 35.81
CA GLU A 842 -8.03 -19.64 35.13
C GLU A 842 -8.58 -21.03 34.83
N SER A 843 -7.69 -22.01 34.77
CA SER A 843 -7.99 -23.41 34.51
C SER A 843 -6.97 -24.29 35.23
N CYS A 844 -7.22 -25.59 35.31
CA CYS A 844 -6.27 -26.54 35.90
C CYS A 844 -4.89 -26.44 35.20
N PRO A 845 -3.79 -26.17 35.92
CA PRO A 845 -2.47 -25.97 35.31
C PRO A 845 -1.79 -27.26 34.81
N LEU A 846 -2.50 -28.39 34.82
CA LEU A 846 -2.02 -29.66 34.25
C LEU A 846 -2.81 -30.13 33.03
N CYS A 847 -4.13 -29.92 33.00
CA CYS A 847 -5.00 -30.46 31.94
C CYS A 847 -5.93 -29.41 31.33
N GLU A 848 -5.81 -28.15 31.74
CA GLU A 848 -6.58 -27.01 31.23
C GLU A 848 -8.11 -27.11 31.45
N GLY A 849 -8.56 -28.07 32.26
CA GLY A 849 -9.97 -28.21 32.64
C GLY A 849 -10.45 -27.01 33.46
N ARG A 850 -11.59 -26.43 33.08
CA ARG A 850 -12.20 -25.26 33.74
C ARG A 850 -13.18 -25.61 34.85
N GLU A 851 -13.59 -26.88 34.94
CA GLU A 851 -14.41 -27.37 36.06
C GLU A 851 -13.54 -27.57 37.30
N ILE A 852 -13.57 -26.58 38.19
CA ILE A 852 -12.74 -26.51 39.40
C ILE A 852 -13.66 -26.37 40.62
N SER A 853 -13.47 -27.25 41.60
CA SER A 853 -14.14 -27.19 42.91
C SER A 853 -13.14 -26.82 44.02
N ARG A 854 -13.64 -26.35 45.17
CA ARG A 854 -12.79 -26.07 46.33
C ARG A 854 -12.36 -27.40 46.98
N ALA A 855 -11.06 -27.56 47.19
CA ALA A 855 -10.48 -28.71 47.87
C ALA A 855 -10.29 -28.48 49.37
N ASN A 856 -9.67 -27.36 49.75
CA ASN A 856 -9.37 -27.00 51.15
C ASN A 856 -9.07 -25.48 51.27
N GLU A 857 -8.96 -24.96 52.49
CA GLU A 857 -8.52 -23.59 52.79
C GLU A 857 -7.75 -23.57 54.13
N ALA A 858 -6.58 -22.96 54.17
CA ALA A 858 -5.71 -22.94 55.35
C ALA A 858 -5.19 -21.54 55.68
N ARG A 859 -5.05 -21.22 56.97
CA ARG A 859 -4.50 -19.93 57.42
C ARG A 859 -2.98 -19.94 57.28
N ILE A 860 -2.44 -18.95 56.57
CA ILE A 860 -0.99 -18.84 56.29
C ILE A 860 -0.27 -17.77 57.11
N THR A 861 -0.98 -16.99 57.92
CA THR A 861 -0.41 -15.90 58.75
C THR A 861 0.67 -16.37 59.74
N ASN A 862 0.69 -17.65 60.09
CA ASN A 862 1.66 -18.24 61.01
C ASN A 862 2.89 -18.82 60.29
N HIS A 863 2.91 -18.78 58.95
CA HIS A 863 4.03 -19.29 58.17
C HIS A 863 5.23 -18.33 58.29
N PRO A 864 6.48 -18.83 58.46
CA PRO A 864 7.66 -17.96 58.60
C PRO A 864 7.90 -17.00 57.42
N ALA A 865 7.47 -17.40 56.22
CA ALA A 865 7.55 -16.59 55.00
C ALA A 865 6.30 -15.71 54.74
N TYR A 866 5.38 -15.61 55.70
CA TYR A 866 4.20 -14.77 55.54
C TYR A 866 4.57 -13.29 55.56
N ASN A 867 3.96 -12.55 54.64
CA ASN A 867 4.02 -11.09 54.56
C ASN A 867 2.58 -10.56 54.44
N SER A 868 2.29 -9.39 55.03
CA SER A 868 0.95 -8.79 55.01
C SER A 868 0.42 -8.45 53.61
N MET A 869 1.26 -8.48 52.58
CA MET A 869 0.85 -8.38 51.17
C MET A 869 0.18 -9.66 50.64
N LEU A 870 0.34 -10.80 51.32
CA LEU A 870 -0.35 -12.06 51.00
C LEU A 870 -1.69 -12.15 51.74
N PRO A 871 -2.72 -12.80 51.15
CA PRO A 871 -3.96 -13.04 51.86
C PRO A 871 -3.72 -13.90 53.11
N PRO A 872 -4.50 -13.72 54.20
CA PRO A 872 -4.31 -14.50 55.43
C PRO A 872 -4.69 -15.98 55.28
N MET A 873 -5.46 -16.32 54.23
CA MET A 873 -5.91 -17.67 53.90
C MET A 873 -5.41 -18.08 52.51
N GLN A 874 -4.90 -19.30 52.39
CA GLN A 874 -4.57 -19.95 51.12
C GLN A 874 -5.65 -20.95 50.76
N LYS A 875 -6.25 -20.76 49.58
CA LYS A 875 -7.29 -21.63 49.05
C LYS A 875 -6.70 -22.66 48.10
N TRP A 876 -7.20 -23.88 48.21
CA TRP A 876 -6.87 -25.01 47.37
C TRP A 876 -8.08 -25.44 46.57
N CYS A 877 -7.81 -25.80 45.32
CA CYS A 877 -8.73 -26.13 44.25
C CYS A 877 -8.51 -27.57 43.81
N ARG A 878 -9.57 -28.22 43.30
CA ARG A 878 -9.53 -29.57 42.72
C ARG A 878 -10.16 -29.53 41.34
N CYS A 879 -9.43 -30.01 40.33
CA CYS A 879 -9.95 -30.15 38.97
C CYS A 879 -10.88 -31.36 38.86
N ALA A 880 -12.08 -31.18 38.28
CA ALA A 880 -13.00 -32.30 38.04
C ALA A 880 -12.48 -33.26 36.96
N SER A 881 -11.80 -32.74 35.93
CA SER A 881 -11.36 -33.53 34.78
C SER A 881 -10.19 -34.47 35.09
N CYS A 882 -9.21 -34.04 35.89
CA CYS A 882 -8.00 -34.83 36.17
C CYS A 882 -7.73 -35.08 37.66
N ALA A 883 -8.64 -34.64 38.54
CA ALA A 883 -8.51 -34.73 40.00
C ALA A 883 -7.27 -34.04 40.61
N HIS A 884 -6.54 -33.23 39.85
CA HIS A 884 -5.38 -32.47 40.32
C HIS A 884 -5.78 -31.46 41.40
N VAL A 885 -5.00 -31.40 42.48
CA VAL A 885 -5.16 -30.45 43.59
C VAL A 885 -4.08 -29.38 43.51
N PHE A 886 -4.50 -28.12 43.45
CA PHE A 886 -3.60 -26.97 43.26
C PHE A 886 -4.11 -25.74 44.01
N THR A 887 -3.27 -24.74 44.26
CA THR A 887 -3.69 -23.48 44.87
C THR A 887 -4.53 -22.64 43.91
N GLU A 888 -5.29 -21.66 44.40
CA GLU A 888 -6.05 -20.74 43.54
C GLU A 888 -5.15 -19.93 42.58
N GLY A 889 -3.86 -19.82 42.87
CA GLY A 889 -2.88 -19.09 42.09
C GLY A 889 -1.45 -19.36 42.53
N TYR A 890 -0.48 -18.85 41.77
CA TYR A 890 0.96 -18.95 41.99
C TYR A 890 1.58 -17.57 42.24
N LEU A 891 2.80 -17.51 42.79
CA LEU A 891 3.47 -16.23 43.07
C LEU A 891 3.97 -15.53 41.79
N THR A 892 3.77 -14.22 41.70
CA THR A 892 4.41 -13.35 40.68
C THR A 892 5.92 -13.23 40.95
N PRO A 893 6.75 -12.70 40.03
CA PRO A 893 8.16 -12.43 40.32
C PRO A 893 8.37 -11.64 41.62
N GLU A 894 7.57 -10.59 41.86
CA GLU A 894 7.58 -9.80 43.09
C GLU A 894 7.13 -10.64 44.30
N GLY A 895 6.10 -11.49 44.13
CA GLY A 895 5.66 -12.43 45.16
C GLY A 895 6.74 -13.45 45.54
N ARG A 896 7.57 -13.87 44.59
CA ARG A 896 8.69 -14.78 44.84
C ARG A 896 9.79 -14.10 45.65
N GLU A 897 10.12 -12.86 45.34
CA GLU A 897 11.06 -12.04 46.12
C GLU A 897 10.59 -11.78 47.56
N ILE A 898 9.28 -11.84 47.82
CA ILE A 898 8.74 -11.70 49.18
C ILE A 898 8.83 -13.02 49.95
N VAL A 899 8.47 -14.15 49.31
CA VAL A 899 8.30 -15.44 49.99
C VAL A 899 9.61 -16.22 50.10
N PHE A 900 10.40 -16.29 49.03
CA PHE A 900 11.58 -17.17 48.99
C PHE A 900 12.76 -16.67 49.86
N PRO A 901 13.06 -15.36 49.99
CA PRO A 901 14.11 -14.90 50.89
C PRO A 901 13.83 -15.14 52.38
N ALA A 902 12.55 -15.18 52.78
CA ALA A 902 12.14 -15.51 54.15
C ALA A 902 12.17 -17.03 54.43
N ALA A 903 12.19 -17.86 53.39
CA ALA A 903 12.28 -19.33 53.45
C ALA A 903 13.72 -19.81 53.71
N LYS A 904 14.18 -19.53 54.93
CA LYS A 904 15.20 -20.24 55.73
C LYS A 904 16.66 -20.34 55.22
N THR A 905 17.51 -19.82 56.11
CA THR A 905 18.91 -20.13 56.42
C THR A 905 19.41 -21.58 56.25
N GLU A 906 18.57 -22.60 56.08
CA GLU A 906 18.92 -24.03 56.01
C GLU A 906 19.28 -24.52 54.59
N GLN A 907 18.85 -23.81 53.55
CA GLN A 907 19.09 -24.17 52.13
C GLN A 907 20.37 -23.57 51.54
N LYS A 908 21.31 -23.11 52.39
CA LYS A 908 22.59 -22.55 51.92
C LYS A 908 23.53 -23.67 51.48
N VAL A 909 24.13 -23.55 50.30
CA VAL A 909 25.16 -24.47 49.78
C VAL A 909 26.17 -24.86 50.86
N GLY A 910 26.29 -26.17 51.13
CA GLY A 910 27.19 -26.76 52.13
C GLY A 910 26.63 -26.86 53.55
N LYS A 911 25.52 -26.19 53.88
CA LYS A 911 24.94 -26.24 55.23
C LYS A 911 24.22 -27.56 55.47
N ASP A 912 24.56 -28.23 56.58
CA ASP A 912 24.02 -29.54 56.98
C ASP A 912 24.23 -30.65 55.92
N ALA A 913 25.11 -30.42 54.94
CA ALA A 913 25.35 -31.35 53.85
C ALA A 913 25.89 -32.70 54.35
N GLU A 914 26.70 -32.70 55.42
CA GLU A 914 27.24 -33.93 56.01
C GLU A 914 26.17 -34.87 56.56
N ASN A 915 25.16 -34.33 57.27
CA ASN A 915 24.07 -35.15 57.81
C ASN A 915 23.13 -35.61 56.69
N GLN A 916 22.86 -34.74 55.72
CA GLN A 916 21.98 -35.06 54.59
C GLN A 916 22.62 -35.98 53.57
N ARG A 917 23.95 -36.08 53.55
CA ARG A 917 24.70 -37.00 52.68
C ARG A 917 24.27 -38.45 52.85
N LYS A 918 23.90 -38.89 54.06
CA LYS A 918 23.40 -40.26 54.31
C LYS A 918 22.08 -40.53 53.57
N VAL A 919 21.21 -39.53 53.48
CA VAL A 919 19.94 -39.60 52.75
C VAL A 919 20.21 -39.53 51.24
N SER A 920 21.03 -38.57 50.81
CA SER A 920 21.44 -38.41 49.41
C SER A 920 22.12 -39.67 48.87
N ALA A 921 22.95 -40.36 49.66
CA ALA A 921 23.65 -41.58 49.23
C ALA A 921 22.67 -42.71 48.88
N LYS A 922 21.56 -42.85 49.62
CA LYS A 922 20.52 -43.82 49.29
C LYS A 922 19.82 -43.46 47.97
N ILE A 923 19.56 -42.18 47.73
CA ILE A 923 18.94 -41.68 46.50
C ILE A 923 19.86 -41.95 45.30
N VAL A 924 21.14 -41.54 45.39
CA VAL A 924 22.13 -41.76 44.33
C VAL A 924 22.33 -43.25 44.08
N ALA A 925 22.41 -44.08 45.12
CA ALA A 925 22.52 -45.54 44.98
C ALA A 925 21.34 -46.17 44.24
N ARG A 926 20.12 -45.65 44.43
CA ARG A 926 18.92 -46.12 43.72
C ARG A 926 18.95 -45.70 42.25
N ILE A 927 19.29 -44.44 41.97
CA ILE A 927 19.40 -43.92 40.60
C ILE A 927 20.52 -44.63 39.83
N ALA A 928 21.65 -44.91 40.48
CA ALA A 928 22.80 -45.61 39.91
C ALA A 928 22.48 -47.04 39.42
N ARG A 929 21.41 -47.68 39.94
CA ARG A 929 20.94 -48.98 39.42
C ARG A 929 20.37 -48.88 38.01
N HIS A 930 19.86 -47.71 37.63
CA HIS A 930 19.28 -47.45 36.32
C HIS A 930 20.27 -46.75 35.39
N VAL A 931 21.02 -45.78 35.93
CA VAL A 931 22.04 -45.01 35.20
C VAL A 931 23.30 -44.94 36.06
N PRO A 932 24.31 -45.79 35.85
CA PRO A 932 25.44 -45.95 36.77
C PRO A 932 26.48 -44.82 36.70
N SER A 933 26.50 -44.03 35.62
CA SER A 933 27.41 -42.89 35.44
C SER A 933 26.87 -41.91 34.40
N GLY A 934 27.46 -40.71 34.33
CA GLY A 934 27.15 -39.69 33.33
C GLY A 934 27.01 -38.30 33.92
N ASP A 935 26.34 -37.42 33.17
CA ASP A 935 26.10 -36.03 33.57
C ASP A 935 24.85 -35.97 34.47
N TRP A 936 24.95 -35.28 35.60
CA TRP A 936 23.89 -35.13 36.59
C TRP A 936 23.48 -33.66 36.72
N LEU A 937 22.22 -33.34 36.46
CA LEU A 937 21.66 -32.02 36.73
C LEU A 937 20.79 -32.06 37.98
N ASP A 938 21.10 -31.24 38.98
CA ASP A 938 20.24 -31.05 40.16
C ASP A 938 19.49 -29.72 40.05
N VAL A 939 18.19 -29.79 39.85
CA VAL A 939 17.29 -28.63 39.75
C VAL A 939 16.73 -28.33 41.14
N GLY A 940 16.88 -27.08 41.60
CA GLY A 940 16.59 -26.67 42.97
C GLY A 940 17.56 -27.30 43.97
N PHE A 941 18.87 -27.26 43.68
CA PHE A 941 19.89 -28.00 44.44
C PHE A 941 20.00 -27.58 45.92
N GLY A 942 19.49 -26.41 46.32
CA GLY A 942 19.44 -25.99 47.73
C GLY A 942 20.81 -26.01 48.40
N ASN A 943 21.00 -26.85 49.42
CA ASN A 943 22.29 -26.98 50.11
C ASN A 943 23.35 -27.80 49.34
N ALA A 944 23.01 -28.29 48.14
CA ALA A 944 23.84 -29.08 47.23
C ALA A 944 24.24 -30.48 47.74
N SER A 945 23.65 -30.98 48.82
CA SER A 945 23.97 -32.31 49.37
C SER A 945 23.80 -33.46 48.35
N LEU A 946 22.71 -33.44 47.57
CA LEU A 946 22.44 -34.49 46.58
C LEU A 946 23.46 -34.43 45.43
N LEU A 947 23.66 -33.24 44.88
CA LEU A 947 24.65 -32.96 43.85
C LEU A 947 26.08 -33.37 44.27
N PHE A 948 26.53 -33.01 45.48
CA PHE A 948 27.85 -33.40 45.99
C PHE A 948 27.97 -34.91 46.16
N THR A 949 26.91 -35.57 46.65
CA THR A 949 26.92 -37.03 46.79
C THR A 949 26.98 -37.73 45.44
N ALA A 950 26.28 -37.20 44.41
CA ALA A 950 26.37 -37.72 43.04
C ALA A 950 27.79 -37.57 42.48
N ALA A 951 28.45 -36.44 42.74
CA ALA A 951 29.84 -36.22 42.33
C ALA A 951 30.80 -37.26 42.95
N GLU A 952 30.63 -37.60 44.23
CA GLU A 952 31.44 -38.62 44.92
C GLU A 952 31.20 -40.04 44.38
N TRP A 953 30.02 -40.28 43.79
CA TRP A 953 29.68 -41.54 43.10
C TRP A 953 30.18 -41.56 41.65
N GLY A 954 30.88 -40.52 41.18
CA GLY A 954 31.51 -40.46 39.87
C GLY A 954 30.66 -39.84 38.76
N PHE A 955 29.55 -39.17 39.09
CA PHE A 955 28.80 -38.36 38.12
C PHE A 955 29.45 -37.00 37.88
N SER A 956 29.18 -36.39 36.72
CA SER A 956 29.58 -35.02 36.40
C SER A 956 28.45 -34.05 36.73
N PRO A 957 28.51 -33.30 37.85
CA PRO A 957 27.37 -32.52 38.31
C PRO A 957 27.25 -31.14 37.65
N ALA A 958 26.00 -30.72 37.46
CA ALA A 958 25.57 -29.36 37.15
C ALA A 958 24.36 -29.00 38.02
N GLY A 959 24.16 -27.72 38.32
CA GLY A 959 23.09 -27.26 39.20
C GLY A 959 22.25 -26.12 38.62
N ILE A 960 20.94 -26.13 38.87
CA ILE A 960 20.06 -24.99 38.62
C ILE A 960 19.39 -24.59 39.93
N ASP A 961 19.44 -23.32 40.31
CA ASP A 961 18.77 -22.82 41.52
C ASP A 961 18.38 -21.35 41.34
N ALA A 962 17.21 -20.96 41.83
CA ALA A 962 16.71 -19.60 41.70
C ALA A 962 17.54 -18.56 42.48
N SER A 963 18.35 -19.00 43.47
CA SER A 963 19.23 -18.12 44.24
C SER A 963 20.55 -17.89 43.53
N GLU A 964 20.77 -16.65 43.06
CA GLU A 964 22.07 -16.22 42.51
C GLU A 964 23.22 -16.45 43.49
N GLU A 965 22.99 -16.27 44.80
CA GLU A 965 23.98 -16.53 45.85
C GLU A 965 24.36 -18.02 45.87
N SER A 966 23.38 -18.92 45.75
CA SER A 966 23.59 -20.37 45.71
C SER A 966 24.33 -20.79 44.44
N VAL A 967 23.95 -20.25 43.28
CA VAL A 967 24.62 -20.49 42.00
C VAL A 967 26.08 -20.02 42.03
N ALA A 968 26.32 -18.80 42.53
CA ALA A 968 27.68 -18.27 42.68
C ALA A 968 28.54 -19.12 43.63
N LYS A 969 27.96 -19.63 44.71
CA LYS A 969 28.66 -20.55 45.62
C LYS A 969 28.97 -21.89 44.97
N LEU A 970 28.02 -22.48 44.25
CA LEU A 970 28.23 -23.76 43.58
C LEU A 970 29.33 -23.65 42.50
N LYS A 971 29.37 -22.53 41.75
CA LYS A 971 30.47 -22.21 40.82
C LYS A 971 31.84 -22.12 41.51
N LYS A 972 31.91 -21.62 42.75
CA LYS A 972 33.17 -21.59 43.52
C LYS A 972 33.70 -22.98 43.87
N PHE A 973 32.84 -24.00 43.92
CA PHE A 973 33.26 -25.40 44.05
C PHE A 973 33.68 -26.04 42.72
N GLY A 974 33.67 -25.28 41.61
CA GLY A 974 34.11 -25.73 40.29
C GLY A 974 33.02 -26.43 39.46
N TYR A 975 31.76 -26.34 39.88
CA TYR A 975 30.63 -26.97 39.19
C TYR A 975 29.89 -26.01 38.26
N ASP A 976 29.33 -26.56 37.18
CA ASP A 976 28.48 -25.84 36.24
C ASP A 976 27.15 -25.47 36.91
N ALA A 977 26.73 -24.19 36.87
CA ALA A 977 25.53 -23.78 37.57
C ALA A 977 24.82 -22.56 36.96
N HIS A 978 23.48 -22.55 36.96
CA HIS A 978 22.65 -21.55 36.30
C HIS A 978 21.44 -21.15 37.16
N CYS A 979 20.91 -19.94 36.93
CA CYS A 979 19.79 -19.42 37.71
C CYS A 979 18.42 -19.84 37.18
N ASP A 980 18.34 -20.32 35.94
CA ASP A 980 17.09 -20.60 35.25
C ASP A 980 17.23 -21.77 34.27
N LEU A 981 16.18 -22.61 34.15
CA LEU A 981 16.17 -23.77 33.24
C LEU A 981 16.05 -23.39 31.76
N GLU A 982 15.28 -22.35 31.43
CA GLU A 982 15.01 -21.97 30.03
C GLU A 982 16.23 -21.29 29.38
N SER A 983 16.98 -20.52 30.16
CA SER A 983 18.23 -19.88 29.73
C SER A 983 19.39 -20.87 29.53
N PHE A 984 19.28 -22.09 30.05
CA PHE A 984 20.35 -23.07 30.01
C PHE A 984 20.24 -23.95 28.74
N ALA A 985 20.93 -23.52 27.69
CA ALA A 985 20.97 -24.19 26.40
C ALA A 985 21.75 -25.52 26.46
N ALA A 986 21.08 -26.61 26.83
CA ALA A 986 21.65 -27.94 26.92
C ALA A 986 20.66 -29.00 26.43
N GLU A 987 20.62 -29.27 25.12
CA GLU A 987 19.83 -30.37 24.56
C GLU A 987 20.58 -31.71 24.67
N ASP A 988 19.87 -32.78 25.06
CA ASP A 988 20.36 -34.16 25.18
C ASP A 988 21.71 -34.31 25.94
N ARG A 989 21.94 -33.47 26.96
CA ARG A 989 23.18 -33.46 27.74
C ARG A 989 23.14 -34.43 28.92
N PHE A 990 22.06 -34.44 29.70
CA PHE A 990 22.08 -35.03 31.05
C PHE A 990 21.66 -36.50 31.08
N SER A 991 22.47 -37.34 31.72
CA SER A 991 22.13 -38.74 31.96
C SER A 991 21.19 -38.89 33.17
N VAL A 992 21.29 -37.98 34.14
CA VAL A 992 20.40 -37.90 35.29
C VAL A 992 19.93 -36.46 35.49
N VAL A 993 18.65 -36.28 35.78
CA VAL A 993 18.10 -35.02 36.31
C VAL A 993 17.39 -35.30 37.62
N SER A 994 17.72 -34.56 38.68
CA SER A 994 17.01 -34.60 39.96
C SER A 994 16.20 -33.33 40.20
N MET A 995 14.96 -33.51 40.68
CA MET A 995 14.01 -32.45 41.00
C MET A 995 13.40 -32.74 42.37
N VAL A 996 14.02 -32.24 43.44
CA VAL A 996 13.53 -32.45 44.81
C VAL A 996 12.72 -31.26 45.28
N ASP A 997 11.44 -31.49 45.60
CA ASP A 997 10.48 -30.44 46.00
C ASP A 997 10.29 -29.32 44.95
N VAL A 998 10.79 -29.49 43.72
CA VAL A 998 10.70 -28.48 42.66
C VAL A 998 9.33 -28.49 42.03
N LEU A 999 8.84 -29.67 41.63
CA LEU A 999 7.66 -29.79 40.77
C LEU A 999 6.39 -29.22 41.44
N ASP A 1000 6.29 -29.33 42.76
CA ASP A 1000 5.18 -28.82 43.55
C ASP A 1000 5.18 -27.29 43.67
N ARG A 1001 6.32 -26.65 43.35
CA ARG A 1001 6.60 -25.21 43.49
C ARG A 1001 6.73 -24.49 42.15
N THR A 1002 6.73 -25.23 41.04
CA THR A 1002 6.74 -24.64 39.69
C THR A 1002 5.32 -24.34 39.24
N PRO A 1003 5.01 -23.14 38.68
CA PRO A 1003 3.64 -22.81 38.29
C PRO A 1003 3.02 -23.75 37.24
N PHE A 1004 3.86 -24.31 36.36
CA PHE A 1004 3.44 -25.18 35.26
C PHE A 1004 4.33 -26.45 35.21
N PRO A 1005 3.96 -27.50 35.97
CA PRO A 1005 4.74 -28.73 36.09
C PRO A 1005 4.98 -29.45 34.75
N ALA A 1006 3.98 -29.48 33.87
CA ALA A 1006 4.10 -30.12 32.55
C ALA A 1006 5.16 -29.45 31.68
N THR A 1007 5.13 -28.11 31.60
CA THR A 1007 6.12 -27.30 30.87
C THR A 1007 7.54 -27.55 31.39
N THR A 1008 7.70 -27.56 32.72
CA THR A 1008 9.01 -27.80 33.36
C THR A 1008 9.55 -29.19 32.98
N LEU A 1009 8.70 -30.22 33.05
CA LEU A 1009 9.07 -31.58 32.65
C LEU A 1009 9.38 -31.69 31.16
N GLY A 1010 8.72 -30.93 30.29
CA GLY A 1010 9.03 -30.86 28.86
C GLY A 1010 10.41 -30.26 28.57
N ILE A 1011 10.81 -29.22 29.31
CA ILE A 1011 12.18 -28.66 29.24
C ILE A 1011 13.19 -29.72 29.70
N VAL A 1012 12.96 -30.32 30.88
CA VAL A 1012 13.81 -31.39 31.42
C VAL A 1012 13.93 -32.56 30.45
N ASN A 1013 12.85 -32.97 29.79
CA ASN A 1013 12.88 -34.03 28.80
C ASN A 1013 13.85 -33.70 27.66
N ARG A 1014 13.80 -32.47 27.10
CA ARG A 1014 14.74 -32.06 26.03
C ARG A 1014 16.20 -32.06 26.49
N MET A 1015 16.44 -31.75 27.77
CA MET A 1015 17.80 -31.70 28.32
C MET A 1015 18.42 -33.07 28.61
N MET A 1016 17.59 -34.09 28.77
CA MET A 1016 18.01 -35.43 29.14
C MET A 1016 18.39 -36.28 27.92
N LYS A 1017 19.39 -37.14 28.07
CA LYS A 1017 19.67 -38.20 27.09
C LYS A 1017 18.54 -39.23 27.10
N ARG A 1018 18.27 -39.82 25.94
CA ARG A 1018 17.35 -40.97 25.83
C ARG A 1018 17.83 -42.11 26.74
N GLY A 1019 16.93 -42.69 27.53
CA GLY A 1019 17.28 -43.68 28.57
C GLY A 1019 17.84 -43.09 29.87
N GLY A 1020 18.02 -41.76 29.96
CA GLY A 1020 18.43 -41.09 31.19
C GLY A 1020 17.36 -41.14 32.28
N ALA A 1021 17.79 -41.01 33.54
CA ALA A 1021 16.93 -41.14 34.72
C ALA A 1021 16.52 -39.78 35.31
N LEU A 1022 15.22 -39.59 35.46
CA LEU A 1022 14.60 -38.45 36.14
C LEU A 1022 14.20 -38.89 37.55
N PHE A 1023 14.76 -38.23 38.56
CA PHE A 1023 14.40 -38.41 39.96
C PHE A 1023 13.51 -37.26 40.43
N ILE A 1024 12.34 -37.57 40.98
CA ILE A 1024 11.41 -36.59 41.53
C ILE A 1024 11.08 -36.96 42.97
N SER A 1025 11.17 -35.99 43.87
CA SER A 1025 10.66 -36.10 45.24
C SER A 1025 9.59 -35.03 45.47
N SER A 1026 8.41 -35.44 45.90
CA SER A 1026 7.21 -34.60 46.01
C SER A 1026 6.28 -35.13 47.11
N LEU A 1027 5.35 -34.29 47.61
CA LEU A 1027 4.35 -34.72 48.59
C LEU A 1027 3.33 -35.69 47.96
N ASN A 1028 2.97 -36.75 48.69
CA ASN A 1028 2.00 -37.75 48.25
C ASN A 1028 0.71 -37.69 49.08
N MET A 1029 -0.35 -37.18 48.46
CA MET A 1029 -1.68 -37.09 49.06
C MET A 1029 -2.30 -38.45 49.42
N ASP A 1030 -1.88 -39.53 48.76
CA ASP A 1030 -2.42 -40.87 49.02
C ASP A 1030 -1.75 -41.55 50.23
N SER A 1031 -0.66 -40.97 50.74
CA SER A 1031 0.08 -41.56 51.85
C SER A 1031 -0.83 -41.68 53.09
N ILE A 1032 -0.65 -42.75 53.86
CA ILE A 1032 -1.44 -42.96 55.07
C ILE A 1032 -1.24 -41.83 56.09
N VAL A 1033 -0.02 -41.26 56.10
CA VAL A 1033 0.33 -40.11 56.95
C VAL A 1033 -0.43 -38.87 56.51
N TRP A 1034 -0.49 -38.58 55.20
CA TRP A 1034 -1.28 -37.46 54.69
C TRP A 1034 -2.74 -37.59 55.10
N ARG A 1035 -3.35 -38.75 54.84
CA ARG A 1035 -4.76 -39.01 55.17
C ARG A 1035 -5.03 -38.92 56.67
N ALA A 1036 -4.12 -39.39 57.52
CA ALA A 1036 -4.25 -39.28 58.98
C ALA A 1036 -4.16 -37.81 59.47
N LEU A 1037 -3.23 -37.04 58.92
CA LEU A 1037 -3.10 -35.61 59.22
C LEU A 1037 -4.33 -34.82 58.75
N ASP A 1038 -4.88 -35.17 57.58
CA ASP A 1038 -6.05 -34.51 57.01
C ASP A 1038 -7.33 -34.84 57.80
N ALA A 1039 -7.51 -36.11 58.20
CA ALA A 1039 -8.64 -36.55 59.01
C ALA A 1039 -8.68 -35.91 60.41
N THR A 1040 -7.53 -35.50 60.94
CA THR A 1040 -7.43 -34.80 62.23
C THR A 1040 -7.43 -33.27 62.09
N GLY A 1041 -7.49 -32.74 60.86
CA GLY A 1041 -7.41 -31.30 60.60
C GLY A 1041 -6.05 -30.67 60.95
N THR A 1042 -5.01 -31.48 61.12
CA THR A 1042 -3.67 -31.05 61.55
C THR A 1042 -2.64 -31.04 60.41
N ASN A 1043 -3.07 -31.24 59.17
CA ASN A 1043 -2.19 -31.31 58.02
C ASN A 1043 -1.50 -29.96 57.74
N PRO A 1044 -0.18 -29.84 57.98
CA PRO A 1044 0.52 -28.56 57.85
C PRO A 1044 0.76 -28.18 56.38
N TYR A 1045 0.71 -29.14 55.45
CA TYR A 1045 1.05 -28.93 54.04
C TYR A 1045 0.01 -28.09 53.30
N TRP A 1046 -1.19 -27.90 53.85
CA TRP A 1046 -2.17 -26.96 53.30
C TRP A 1046 -1.78 -25.50 53.51
N ALA A 1047 -0.94 -25.20 54.51
CA ALA A 1047 -0.50 -23.84 54.85
C ALA A 1047 0.88 -23.46 54.25
N GLU A 1048 1.48 -24.30 53.42
CA GLU A 1048 2.77 -24.01 52.78
C GLU A 1048 2.59 -22.99 51.63
N ILE A 1049 3.17 -21.80 51.80
CA ILE A 1049 3.00 -20.66 50.87
C ILE A 1049 3.75 -20.87 49.55
N GLU A 1050 4.84 -21.64 49.59
CA GLU A 1050 5.78 -21.86 48.48
C GLU A 1050 5.30 -22.92 47.48
N ARG A 1051 4.27 -23.72 47.83
CA ARG A 1051 3.76 -24.82 47.00
C ARG A 1051 2.46 -24.43 46.31
N TYR A 1052 2.34 -24.85 45.06
CA TYR A 1052 1.16 -24.64 44.23
C TYR A 1052 0.41 -25.94 43.93
N HIS A 1053 1.05 -27.10 44.08
CA HIS A 1053 0.50 -28.39 43.66
C HIS A 1053 0.65 -29.43 44.75
N HIS A 1054 -0.39 -30.27 44.90
CA HIS A 1054 -0.32 -31.51 45.66
C HIS A 1054 -0.69 -32.67 44.75
N PHE A 1055 0.19 -33.67 44.69
CA PHE A 1055 0.03 -34.82 43.80
C PHE A 1055 -0.40 -36.07 44.56
N THR A 1056 -1.25 -36.85 43.91
CA THR A 1056 -1.35 -38.29 44.18
C THR A 1056 -0.26 -39.00 43.38
N ARG A 1057 0.19 -40.18 43.84
CA ARG A 1057 1.17 -40.98 43.08
C ARG A 1057 0.67 -41.26 41.66
N ALA A 1058 -0.59 -41.64 41.53
CA ALA A 1058 -1.20 -41.95 40.24
C ALA A 1058 -1.16 -40.74 39.29
N ARG A 1059 -1.47 -39.53 39.78
CA ARG A 1059 -1.48 -38.31 38.97
C ARG A 1059 -0.09 -37.89 38.54
N LEU A 1060 0.91 -38.02 39.41
CA LEU A 1060 2.29 -37.70 39.05
C LEU A 1060 2.85 -38.69 38.02
N VAL A 1061 2.56 -40.00 38.16
CA VAL A 1061 2.96 -41.00 37.15
C VAL A 1061 2.29 -40.72 35.80
N GLN A 1062 1.01 -40.36 35.77
CA GLN A 1062 0.32 -39.96 34.53
C GLN A 1062 0.94 -38.72 33.89
N LEU A 1063 1.32 -37.73 34.71
CA LEU A 1063 2.01 -36.54 34.22
C LEU A 1063 3.36 -36.92 33.58
N LEU A 1064 4.17 -37.74 34.25
CA LEU A 1064 5.46 -38.22 33.73
C LEU A 1064 5.29 -38.94 32.38
N GLN A 1065 4.31 -39.84 32.27
CA GLN A 1065 4.02 -40.55 31.03
C GLN A 1065 3.63 -39.61 29.89
N SER A 1066 2.81 -38.59 30.18
CA SER A 1066 2.43 -37.59 29.17
C SER A 1066 3.61 -36.73 28.68
N GLN A 1067 4.68 -36.63 29.47
CA GLN A 1067 5.88 -35.87 29.16
C GLN A 1067 7.04 -36.76 28.65
N GLY A 1068 6.73 -37.97 28.17
CA GLY A 1068 7.71 -38.86 27.55
C GLY A 1068 8.62 -39.61 28.53
N PHE A 1069 8.20 -39.78 29.78
CA PHE A 1069 8.92 -40.55 30.79
C PHE A 1069 8.21 -41.85 31.15
N LYS A 1070 8.98 -42.93 31.27
CA LYS A 1070 8.52 -44.22 31.77
C LYS A 1070 8.82 -44.34 33.25
N PHE A 1071 7.79 -44.36 34.10
CA PHE A 1071 7.93 -44.65 35.53
C PHE A 1071 8.55 -46.05 35.75
N VAL A 1072 9.57 -46.14 36.60
CA VAL A 1072 10.30 -47.39 36.87
C VAL A 1072 10.42 -47.75 38.36
N GLU A 1073 10.47 -46.78 39.27
CA GLU A 1073 10.67 -47.08 40.70
C GLU A 1073 9.95 -46.08 41.61
N TYR A 1074 9.37 -46.55 42.71
CA TYR A 1074 8.72 -45.75 43.76
C TYR A 1074 9.33 -46.09 45.12
N ASP A 1075 9.45 -45.10 45.99
CA ASP A 1075 9.80 -45.26 47.40
C ASP A 1075 9.16 -44.17 48.28
N ILE A 1076 9.23 -44.34 49.59
CA ILE A 1076 8.79 -43.33 50.57
C ILE A 1076 9.94 -42.33 50.77
N GLY A 1077 9.68 -41.05 50.52
CA GLY A 1077 10.70 -40.01 50.65
C GLY A 1077 11.09 -39.78 52.10
N GLU A 1078 12.39 -39.66 52.39
CA GLU A 1078 12.91 -39.48 53.75
C GLU A 1078 12.89 -38.01 54.24
N ARG A 1079 12.49 -37.05 53.38
CA ARG A 1079 12.55 -35.61 53.68
C ARG A 1079 11.31 -35.07 54.41
N HIS A 1080 10.11 -35.47 53.98
CA HIS A 1080 8.85 -35.08 54.61
C HIS A 1080 8.08 -36.31 55.08
N ARG A 1081 7.24 -36.15 56.12
CA ARG A 1081 6.46 -37.28 56.66
C ARG A 1081 5.51 -37.92 55.64
N SER A 1082 5.21 -37.20 54.55
CA SER A 1082 4.26 -37.59 53.52
C SER A 1082 4.85 -37.58 52.10
N SER A 1083 6.18 -37.50 51.94
CA SER A 1083 6.81 -37.49 50.61
C SER A 1083 6.85 -38.85 49.92
N MET A 1084 6.85 -38.84 48.59
CA MET A 1084 7.19 -39.95 47.72
C MET A 1084 8.39 -39.61 46.86
N ASP A 1085 9.18 -40.63 46.55
CA ASP A 1085 10.31 -40.55 45.63
C ASP A 1085 10.02 -41.43 44.41
N LEU A 1086 10.10 -40.85 43.21
CA LEU A 1086 9.90 -41.54 41.93
C LEU A 1086 11.17 -41.48 41.07
N ILE A 1087 11.46 -42.59 40.40
CA ILE A 1087 12.41 -42.63 39.29
C ILE A 1087 11.65 -42.96 38.01
N ALA A 1088 11.88 -42.18 36.96
CA ALA A 1088 11.36 -42.41 35.63
C ALA A 1088 12.48 -42.29 34.57
N LEU A 1089 12.37 -43.01 33.45
CA LEU A 1089 13.36 -42.99 32.37
C LEU A 1089 12.82 -42.24 31.15
N LYS A 1090 13.64 -41.41 30.49
CA LYS A 1090 13.27 -40.79 29.20
C LYS A 1090 13.14 -41.88 28.12
N ILE A 1091 11.99 -41.91 27.42
CA ILE A 1091 11.65 -42.91 26.39
C ILE A 1091 12.27 -42.60 25.02
#